data_AF-A0A1Z5K3L8-F1
#
_entry.id   AF-A0A1Z5K3L8-F1
#
_cell.length_a   1.000
_cell.length_b   1.000
_cell.length_c   1.000
_cell.angle_alpha   90.00
_cell.angle_beta   90.00
_cell.angle_gamma   90.00
#
_symmetry.space_group_name_H-M   'P 1'
#
loop_
_entity.id
_entity.type
_entity.pdbx_description
1 polymer ?
#
loop_
_entity_poly.entity_id
_entity_poly.type
_entity_poly.pdbx_seq_one_letter_code
_entity_poly.pdbx_strand_id
1 'polypeptide(L)'
;MPQYVILFYQYYPVDEQVDALRETLHQLCSHLHLRGRILVAPEGINGTLASHERESLQAFIRALVRDDTAKCREENDAMNCPDERVTAVQEYWKNTPCPELRMKYEDFKHSEVKEDDIDVNVEGLTAQNGEGTSQQPSLFPDLFIRKTKELINTGGVFSNISLSETGEGYMSPTEWHQELLQADHNNTVWIDCRNDKEYQLGHFVHAINPQTTTFQQFIPWVQKNAHHLEGKQVRMYCTGGVRCEKASAFIRHTVPTVQNVKHLQGGIHKYLEAFVIPKGDENKGDAPSLWKGKNFVFDGRKHFDGNDEVVGQCRLCQSPYDQSMDCVCTVCREPVLICDSCRVAHSEYHCHAHAHLQNCYFSNLTRFSEAQLMEQYHQLQALYETIQVGKKYKQKRKTIWKQMQKIQHYVQNHRGAAPDDVASVCRNCGDTDCSGKCWGFYSLKRKQRLEQKQEVAENESSPSTTLKATSGSNAMKRTKICRSAGKNGCETVGPPTAYRLGDLRVPPPVTRNLSCRIKPAWRGQSALQVIQREWNPPYLSECMGLGLLRINETEPIVSEHRLLHTSDSSLLRISHVHEAPIVLPEGDIPLQKVMLSEAVVSHYRLNDPTLWVCNKPTTVPVHPAGPYNHNSLVQLLQGQMASDRTVSIHPLHRIDRVTSGLLLCTPDPTHARWFHSEMNQQQMRKLYIAMVHGRFDGKQLVQHEEQRRRSGVLQCRLVAGPTNSVENMEDRIILECSAPIHTSDPANGIRIIDAVYGKPAVSRFQLLNYTESDDTSLVLCSPLTGRNHQLRVHLQALGHAIVGDLQYGSSEPISPVPLDRVLSAMSRAHELHVEESADDVIDVKEAEAAKSVCAACRDMHSAFTSAQLLQGGHSIQLHAWKYKMSILERKSSNDEPKVLQDLDLSVDLPGWAATLPHTTKINWL
;
A
#
# COMPACT_ATOMS: atom_id res chain seq x y z
N MET A 1 19.80 -13.68 -19.85
CA MET A 1 21.10 -13.30 -19.25
C MET A 1 21.13 -13.74 -17.79
N PRO A 2 22.26 -14.17 -17.21
CA PRO A 2 22.32 -14.55 -15.80
C PRO A 2 21.89 -13.37 -14.90
N GLN A 3 21.28 -13.68 -13.76
CA GLN A 3 21.02 -12.72 -12.69
C GLN A 3 22.05 -12.89 -11.59
N TYR A 4 22.63 -11.78 -11.17
CA TYR A 4 23.54 -11.72 -10.03
C TYR A 4 22.73 -11.44 -8.77
N VAL A 5 23.06 -12.14 -7.68
CA VAL A 5 22.38 -12.04 -6.39
C VAL A 5 23.40 -11.76 -5.30
N ILE A 6 23.08 -10.82 -4.41
CA ILE A 6 23.82 -10.62 -3.16
C ILE A 6 22.92 -10.91 -1.95
N LEU A 7 23.46 -11.63 -0.97
CA LEU A 7 22.84 -11.87 0.34
C LEU A 7 23.74 -11.29 1.43
N PHE A 8 23.19 -10.46 2.32
CA PHE A 8 23.97 -9.77 3.35
C PHE A 8 23.16 -9.50 4.62
N TYR A 9 23.84 -9.37 5.74
CA TYR A 9 23.27 -8.87 6.99
C TYR A 9 24.38 -8.29 7.88
N GLN A 10 24.02 -7.39 8.78
CA GLN A 10 24.90 -6.91 9.84
C GLN A 10 24.06 -6.53 11.05
N TYR A 11 24.42 -7.05 12.22
CA TYR A 11 23.92 -6.56 13.50
C TYR A 11 24.80 -5.38 13.92
N TYR A 12 24.25 -4.17 13.82
CA TYR A 12 24.92 -2.93 14.20
C TYR A 12 23.84 -1.93 14.65
N PRO A 13 23.91 -1.39 15.88
CA PRO A 13 22.90 -0.46 16.38
C PRO A 13 22.71 0.76 15.47
N VAL A 14 21.48 1.02 15.05
CA VAL A 14 21.07 2.15 14.18
C VAL A 14 19.82 2.87 14.73
N ASP A 15 19.55 2.70 16.04
CA ASP A 15 18.32 3.04 16.77
C ASP A 15 17.53 4.27 16.27
N GLU A 16 18.08 5.48 16.43
CA GLU A 16 17.40 6.74 16.07
C GLU A 16 17.43 7.05 14.58
N GLN A 17 18.12 6.24 13.78
CA GLN A 17 18.41 6.50 12.38
C GLN A 17 17.83 5.44 11.43
N VAL A 18 17.02 4.49 11.92
CA VAL A 18 16.40 3.42 11.13
C VAL A 18 15.60 3.97 9.94
N ASP A 19 14.84 5.05 10.13
CA ASP A 19 14.03 5.65 9.06
C ASP A 19 14.92 6.33 8.00
N ALA A 20 15.97 7.03 8.43
CA ALA A 20 16.95 7.64 7.54
C ALA A 20 17.72 6.58 6.72
N LEU A 21 18.18 5.51 7.38
CA LEU A 21 18.87 4.39 6.71
C LEU A 21 17.96 3.71 5.68
N ARG A 22 16.70 3.44 6.05
CA ARG A 22 15.71 2.84 5.15
C ARG A 22 15.50 3.69 3.89
N GLU A 23 15.32 5.00 4.06
CA GLU A 23 15.09 5.93 2.95
C GLU A 23 16.32 6.02 2.04
N THR A 24 17.51 6.12 2.64
CA THR A 24 18.76 6.22 1.89
C THR A 24 19.03 4.94 1.08
N LEU A 25 18.81 3.75 1.67
CA LEU A 25 18.92 2.48 0.96
C LEU A 25 17.90 2.37 -0.18
N HIS A 26 16.70 2.95 -0.01
CA HIS A 26 15.68 2.95 -1.06
C HIS A 26 16.13 3.79 -2.24
N GLN A 27 16.66 4.99 -1.99
CA GLN A 27 17.22 5.85 -3.03
C GLN A 27 18.39 5.17 -3.76
N LEU A 28 19.33 4.58 -3.03
CA LEU A 28 20.48 3.89 -3.59
C LEU A 28 20.06 2.70 -4.47
N CYS A 29 19.19 1.82 -3.97
CA CYS A 29 18.73 0.66 -4.74
C CYS A 29 17.89 1.07 -5.95
N SER A 30 17.03 2.09 -5.83
CA SER A 30 16.25 2.61 -6.96
C SER A 30 17.14 3.21 -8.05
N HIS A 31 18.19 3.95 -7.66
CA HIS A 31 19.13 4.54 -8.62
C HIS A 31 19.97 3.49 -9.35
N LEU A 32 20.33 2.41 -8.65
CA LEU A 32 21.08 1.28 -9.20
C LEU A 32 20.17 0.22 -9.86
N HIS A 33 18.87 0.51 -10.02
CA HIS A 33 17.87 -0.40 -10.58
C HIS A 33 17.85 -1.81 -9.96
N LEU A 34 18.18 -1.91 -8.67
CA LEU A 34 18.23 -3.17 -7.93
C LEU A 34 16.84 -3.62 -7.52
N ARG A 35 16.59 -4.93 -7.57
CA ARG A 35 15.37 -5.57 -7.03
C ARG A 35 15.72 -6.46 -5.85
N GLY A 36 14.76 -6.78 -4.99
CA GLY A 36 15.00 -7.64 -3.83
C GLY A 36 14.36 -7.14 -2.54
N ARG A 37 14.86 -7.59 -1.40
CA ARG A 37 14.29 -7.28 -0.09
C ARG A 37 15.36 -6.88 0.91
N ILE A 38 15.15 -5.78 1.62
CA ILE A 38 15.99 -5.33 2.74
C ILE A 38 15.09 -5.09 3.95
N LEU A 39 15.51 -5.61 5.10
CA LEU A 39 14.95 -5.33 6.41
C LEU A 39 15.92 -4.43 7.17
N VAL A 40 15.40 -3.35 7.73
CA VAL A 40 16.14 -2.44 8.61
C VAL A 40 15.44 -2.43 9.96
N ALA A 41 16.20 -2.64 11.03
CA ALA A 41 15.72 -2.64 12.40
C ALA A 41 16.68 -1.83 13.27
N PRO A 42 16.29 -1.40 14.49
CA PRO A 42 17.23 -0.75 15.42
C PRO A 42 18.53 -1.53 15.63
N GLU A 43 18.47 -2.86 15.55
CA GLU A 43 19.62 -3.76 15.69
C GLU A 43 20.47 -3.95 14.41
N GLY A 44 20.12 -3.36 13.27
CA GLY A 44 20.94 -3.39 12.05
C GLY A 44 20.19 -3.58 10.73
N ILE A 45 20.77 -4.37 9.82
CA ILE A 45 20.29 -4.59 8.44
C ILE A 45 20.38 -6.07 8.01
N ASN A 46 19.43 -6.53 7.19
CA ASN A 46 19.44 -7.86 6.57
C ASN A 46 18.77 -7.79 5.19
N GLY A 47 19.38 -8.31 4.14
CA GLY A 47 18.80 -8.20 2.81
C GLY A 47 19.31 -9.19 1.77
N THR A 48 18.56 -9.27 0.68
CA THR A 48 18.89 -10.00 -0.54
C THR A 48 18.52 -9.12 -1.72
N LEU A 49 19.48 -8.82 -2.60
CA LEU A 49 19.28 -8.00 -3.79
C LEU A 49 19.72 -8.76 -5.03
N ALA A 50 19.09 -8.47 -6.17
CA ALA A 50 19.45 -9.03 -7.46
C ALA A 50 19.44 -7.97 -8.56
N SER A 51 20.27 -8.20 -9.58
CA SER A 51 20.36 -7.39 -10.80
C SER A 51 20.84 -8.24 -11.97
N HIS A 52 20.49 -7.84 -13.19
CA HIS A 52 21.12 -8.35 -14.41
C HIS A 52 22.51 -7.73 -14.65
N GLU A 53 22.79 -6.58 -14.01
CA GLU A 53 24.05 -5.85 -14.10
C GLU A 53 24.88 -6.08 -12.83
N ARG A 54 26.03 -6.75 -12.98
CA ARG A 54 26.94 -7.04 -11.85
C ARG A 54 27.49 -5.76 -11.24
N GLU A 55 27.73 -4.75 -12.08
CA GLU A 55 28.27 -3.45 -11.75
C GLU A 55 27.37 -2.68 -10.78
N SER A 56 26.04 -2.79 -10.96
CA SER A 56 25.04 -2.18 -10.09
C SER A 56 25.06 -2.77 -8.67
N LEU A 57 25.28 -4.08 -8.53
CA LEU A 57 25.47 -4.72 -7.22
C LEU A 57 26.83 -4.36 -6.59
N GLN A 58 27.90 -4.31 -7.40
CA GLN A 58 29.21 -3.86 -6.93
C GLN A 58 29.19 -2.39 -6.48
N ALA A 59 28.42 -1.53 -7.15
CA ALA A 59 28.21 -0.14 -6.73
C ALA A 59 27.49 -0.06 -5.38
N PHE A 60 26.44 -0.88 -5.18
CA PHE A 60 25.76 -0.98 -3.90
C PHE A 60 26.70 -1.43 -2.78
N ILE A 61 27.49 -2.48 -3.00
CA ILE A 61 28.46 -2.97 -2.02
C ILE A 61 29.48 -1.88 -1.67
N ARG A 62 30.02 -1.18 -2.68
CA ARG A 62 30.98 -0.09 -2.49
C ARG A 62 30.41 1.08 -1.68
N ALA A 63 29.12 1.36 -1.80
CA ALA A 63 28.46 2.36 -0.96
C ALA A 63 28.43 1.90 0.52
N LEU A 64 28.17 0.62 0.79
CA LEU A 64 28.02 0.11 2.16
C LEU A 64 29.35 -0.26 2.85
N VAL A 65 30.46 -0.42 2.11
CA VAL A 65 31.79 -0.76 2.64
C VAL A 65 32.69 0.47 2.74
N ARG A 66 33.21 0.80 3.93
CA ARG A 66 34.01 2.02 4.16
C ARG A 66 35.54 1.86 4.19
N ASP A 67 36.09 0.66 4.45
CA ASP A 67 37.48 0.53 4.95
C ASP A 67 38.41 -0.46 4.21
N ASP A 68 38.13 -0.86 2.96
CA ASP A 68 39.07 -1.72 2.23
C ASP A 68 39.21 -1.36 0.75
N THR A 69 39.74 -0.16 0.48
CA THR A 69 40.08 0.28 -0.89
C THR A 69 41.22 -0.55 -1.52
N ALA A 70 41.90 -1.40 -0.75
CA ALA A 70 43.01 -2.24 -1.22
C ALA A 70 42.52 -3.52 -1.90
N LYS A 71 41.60 -4.28 -1.28
CA LYS A 71 41.04 -5.51 -1.90
C LYS A 71 40.12 -5.24 -3.09
N CYS A 72 39.37 -4.14 -3.10
CA CYS A 72 38.55 -3.78 -4.26
C CYS A 72 39.38 -3.52 -5.54
N ARG A 73 40.70 -3.38 -5.47
CA ARG A 73 41.57 -3.18 -6.65
C ARG A 73 42.07 -4.49 -7.26
N GLU A 74 42.23 -5.57 -6.49
CA GLU A 74 42.84 -6.81 -6.98
C GLU A 74 41.90 -7.65 -7.88
N GLU A 75 40.58 -7.53 -7.73
CA GLU A 75 39.61 -8.16 -8.66
C GLU A 75 39.33 -7.31 -9.92
N ASN A 76 39.97 -6.13 -10.06
CA ASN A 76 39.61 -5.08 -11.01
C ASN A 76 40.54 -4.93 -12.23
N ASP A 77 41.59 -5.74 -12.39
CA ASP A 77 42.53 -5.59 -13.52
C ASP A 77 41.98 -6.04 -14.89
N ALA A 78 40.68 -6.35 -15.01
CA ALA A 78 40.08 -6.78 -16.27
C ALA A 78 39.04 -5.81 -16.90
N MET A 79 38.53 -4.77 -16.22
CA MET A 79 37.48 -3.90 -16.82
C MET A 79 37.54 -2.44 -16.33
N ASN A 80 38.07 -1.56 -17.20
CA ASN A 80 37.87 -0.11 -17.11
C ASN A 80 36.38 0.22 -17.29
N CYS A 81 35.70 0.71 -16.26
CA CYS A 81 34.34 1.25 -16.41
C CYS A 81 34.31 2.76 -16.04
N PRO A 82 34.11 3.66 -17.03
CA PRO A 82 34.03 5.10 -16.84
C PRO A 82 32.57 5.58 -16.71
N ASP A 83 31.73 4.89 -15.94
CA ASP A 83 30.32 5.29 -15.80
C ASP A 83 30.16 6.42 -14.76
N GLU A 84 29.83 7.62 -15.25
CA GLU A 84 29.54 8.81 -14.43
C GLU A 84 28.46 8.54 -13.38
N ARG A 85 27.48 7.64 -13.66
CA ARG A 85 26.41 7.29 -12.70
C ARG A 85 26.96 6.60 -11.46
N VAL A 86 27.86 5.63 -11.63
CA VAL A 86 28.44 4.85 -10.51
C VAL A 86 29.33 5.73 -9.63
N THR A 87 30.05 6.66 -10.25
CA THR A 87 30.94 7.60 -9.54
C THR A 87 30.14 8.64 -8.76
N ALA A 88 29.09 9.22 -9.35
CA ALA A 88 28.19 10.17 -8.69
C ALA A 88 27.44 9.55 -7.49
N VAL A 89 27.03 8.29 -7.59
CA VAL A 89 26.37 7.56 -6.49
C VAL A 89 27.32 7.32 -5.31
N GLN A 90 28.59 7.02 -5.59
CA GLN A 90 29.60 6.85 -4.53
C GLN A 90 29.91 8.16 -3.81
N GLU A 91 30.00 9.27 -4.54
CA GLU A 91 30.15 10.60 -3.94
C GLU A 91 28.90 11.04 -3.18
N TYR A 92 27.71 10.77 -3.71
CA TYR A 92 26.44 11.03 -3.02
C TYR A 92 26.33 10.25 -1.70
N TRP A 93 26.66 8.96 -1.70
CA TRP A 93 26.58 8.15 -0.47
C TRP A 93 27.62 8.56 0.58
N LYS A 94 28.84 8.94 0.16
CA LYS A 94 29.86 9.49 1.08
C LYS A 94 29.41 10.79 1.75
N ASN A 95 28.60 11.60 1.05
CA ASN A 95 28.14 12.90 1.50
C ASN A 95 26.73 12.88 2.14
N THR A 96 26.01 11.76 2.07
CA THR A 96 24.67 11.63 2.66
C THR A 96 24.75 11.36 4.16
N PRO A 97 24.08 12.16 5.02
CA PRO A 97 24.03 11.90 6.46
C PRO A 97 23.16 10.66 6.76
N CYS A 98 23.80 9.50 6.84
CA CYS A 98 23.21 8.19 7.09
C CYS A 98 24.00 7.49 8.21
N PRO A 99 23.36 6.69 9.08
CA PRO A 99 24.07 5.95 10.14
C PRO A 99 25.17 5.07 9.53
N GLU A 100 26.36 5.15 10.11
CA GLU A 100 27.53 4.43 9.62
C GLU A 100 27.38 2.92 9.85
N LEU A 101 26.93 2.19 8.82
CA LEU A 101 27.10 0.74 8.75
C LEU A 101 28.60 0.43 8.61
N ARG A 102 29.08 -0.59 9.32
CA ARG A 102 30.48 -1.03 9.28
C ARG A 102 30.63 -2.30 8.47
N MET A 103 29.94 -2.39 7.33
CA MET A 103 29.95 -3.60 6.53
C MET A 103 31.30 -3.79 5.84
N LYS A 104 31.72 -5.04 5.72
CA LYS A 104 32.90 -5.46 4.97
C LYS A 104 32.47 -6.17 3.70
N TYR A 105 33.37 -6.27 2.73
CA TYR A 105 33.06 -6.98 1.49
C TYR A 105 32.68 -8.44 1.74
N GLU A 106 33.30 -9.07 2.75
CA GLU A 106 33.02 -10.45 3.14
C GLU A 106 31.61 -10.68 3.72
N ASP A 107 30.89 -9.61 4.11
CA ASP A 107 29.51 -9.69 4.60
C ASP A 107 28.51 -9.90 3.45
N PHE A 108 28.93 -9.68 2.20
CA PHE A 108 28.13 -9.86 1.00
C PHE A 108 28.47 -11.21 0.34
N LYS A 109 27.48 -12.09 0.27
CA LYS A 109 27.61 -13.36 -0.46
C LYS A 109 27.10 -13.18 -1.87
N HIS A 110 27.88 -13.63 -2.84
CA HIS A 110 27.62 -13.43 -4.25
C HIS A 110 27.19 -14.74 -4.89
N SER A 111 26.15 -14.71 -5.70
CA SER A 111 25.73 -15.86 -6.49
C SER A 111 25.35 -15.41 -7.88
N GLU A 112 25.72 -16.21 -8.88
CA GLU A 112 25.24 -16.07 -10.24
C GLU A 112 24.15 -17.13 -10.47
N VAL A 113 23.02 -16.71 -11.01
CA VAL A 113 21.85 -17.57 -11.25
C VAL A 113 21.56 -17.57 -12.73
N LYS A 114 21.55 -18.77 -13.35
CA LYS A 114 21.19 -18.91 -14.76
C LYS A 114 19.68 -18.79 -14.91
N GLU A 115 19.21 -18.34 -16.08
CA GLU A 115 17.78 -18.22 -16.36
C GLU A 115 17.02 -19.55 -16.20
N ASP A 116 17.65 -20.67 -16.55
CA ASP A 116 17.07 -22.02 -16.43
C ASP A 116 16.86 -22.47 -14.98
N ASP A 117 17.59 -21.86 -14.02
CA ASP A 117 17.48 -22.16 -12.59
C ASP A 117 16.36 -21.35 -11.89
N ILE A 118 15.70 -20.45 -12.62
CA ILE A 118 14.55 -19.69 -12.14
C ILE A 118 13.30 -20.53 -12.40
N ASP A 119 12.62 -20.97 -11.34
CA ASP A 119 11.36 -21.70 -11.43
C ASP A 119 10.23 -20.74 -11.86
N VAL A 120 10.23 -20.40 -13.16
CA VAL A 120 9.15 -19.70 -13.83
C VAL A 120 8.14 -20.73 -14.32
N ASN A 121 6.89 -20.62 -13.86
CA ASN A 121 5.74 -21.23 -14.53
C ASN A 121 5.56 -20.56 -15.91
N VAL A 122 6.40 -20.90 -16.89
CA VAL A 122 6.32 -20.44 -18.28
C VAL A 122 5.36 -21.32 -19.06
N GLU A 123 4.07 -21.21 -18.75
CA GLU A 123 3.02 -21.52 -19.74
C GLU A 123 1.97 -20.40 -19.85
N GLY A 124 2.08 -19.32 -19.05
CA GLY A 124 1.09 -18.23 -19.02
C GLY A 124 1.55 -16.87 -19.55
N LEU A 125 2.83 -16.70 -19.91
CA LEU A 125 3.41 -15.39 -20.26
C LEU A 125 3.91 -15.27 -21.70
N THR A 126 3.77 -16.33 -22.50
CA THR A 126 4.16 -16.33 -23.93
C THR A 126 2.92 -16.35 -24.82
N ALA A 127 2.10 -15.31 -24.76
CA ALA A 127 1.23 -14.94 -25.87
C ALA A 127 0.85 -13.45 -25.80
N GLN A 128 1.45 -12.68 -26.72
CA GLN A 128 0.95 -11.43 -27.31
C GLN A 128 1.19 -10.12 -26.55
N ASN A 129 2.44 -9.63 -26.65
CA ASN A 129 2.71 -8.20 -26.83
C ASN A 129 3.44 -8.05 -28.17
N GLY A 130 2.77 -7.49 -29.17
CA GLY A 130 3.43 -6.94 -30.36
C GLY A 130 4.14 -5.63 -29.98
N GLU A 131 5.41 -5.53 -30.39
CA GLU A 131 6.37 -4.46 -30.10
C GLU A 131 7.09 -4.55 -28.72
N GLY A 132 8.04 -5.49 -28.63
CA GLY A 132 9.43 -5.05 -28.56
C GLY A 132 10.11 -4.86 -27.19
N THR A 133 9.62 -5.41 -26.08
CA THR A 133 10.50 -5.76 -24.94
C THR A 133 9.98 -7.00 -24.24
N SER A 134 10.64 -8.14 -24.43
CA SER A 134 10.44 -9.32 -23.59
C SER A 134 10.81 -8.96 -22.14
N GLN A 135 9.87 -9.01 -21.21
CA GLN A 135 10.21 -8.93 -19.78
C GLN A 135 11.04 -10.17 -19.44
N GLN A 136 12.32 -9.98 -19.11
CA GLN A 136 13.18 -11.08 -18.71
C GLN A 136 12.73 -11.66 -17.35
N PRO A 137 12.86 -12.98 -17.13
CA PRO A 137 12.54 -13.62 -15.85
C PRO A 137 13.30 -12.95 -14.69
N SER A 138 12.61 -12.63 -13.58
CA SER A 138 13.24 -12.00 -12.43
C SER A 138 13.04 -12.75 -11.12
N LEU A 139 14.13 -12.92 -10.37
CA LEU A 139 14.15 -13.54 -9.04
C LEU A 139 13.31 -12.79 -8.02
N PHE A 140 13.13 -11.49 -8.21
CA PHE A 140 12.27 -10.64 -7.40
C PHE A 140 11.40 -9.76 -8.30
N PRO A 141 10.07 -9.72 -8.10
CA PRO A 141 9.21 -8.84 -8.89
C PRO A 141 9.54 -7.37 -8.66
N ASP A 142 9.78 -6.98 -7.40
CA ASP A 142 10.02 -5.59 -6.98
C ASP A 142 11.12 -5.47 -5.91
N LEU A 143 11.49 -4.22 -5.61
CA LEU A 143 12.30 -3.82 -4.46
C LEU A 143 11.41 -3.56 -3.23
N PHE A 144 11.72 -4.22 -2.10
CA PHE A 144 11.06 -3.97 -0.82
C PHE A 144 12.05 -3.66 0.29
N ILE A 145 12.04 -2.44 0.80
CA ILE A 145 12.83 -2.06 1.98
C ILE A 145 11.88 -1.76 3.14
N ARG A 146 11.94 -2.56 4.21
CA ARG A 146 10.98 -2.50 5.31
C ARG A 146 11.65 -2.24 6.65
N LYS A 147 11.06 -1.31 7.40
CA LYS A 147 11.35 -1.13 8.82
C LYS A 147 10.70 -2.25 9.62
N THR A 148 11.49 -2.93 10.45
CA THR A 148 11.01 -3.95 11.38
C THR A 148 11.49 -3.64 12.81
N LYS A 149 10.91 -4.31 13.80
CA LYS A 149 11.38 -4.22 15.18
C LYS A 149 12.67 -5.01 15.40
N GLU A 150 12.80 -6.11 14.68
CA GLU A 150 13.91 -7.05 14.72
C GLU A 150 14.15 -7.54 13.28
N LEU A 151 15.42 -7.70 12.87
CA LEU A 151 15.82 -8.28 11.60
C LEU A 151 15.30 -9.70 11.45
N ILE A 152 15.35 -10.45 12.56
CA ILE A 152 14.73 -11.75 12.72
C ILE A 152 13.82 -11.70 13.94
N ASN A 153 12.53 -11.88 13.72
CA ASN A 153 11.51 -11.77 14.74
C ASN A 153 11.56 -12.93 15.74
N THR A 154 11.84 -12.59 16.99
CA THR A 154 11.92 -13.50 18.14
C THR A 154 10.76 -13.31 19.12
N GLY A 155 9.82 -12.41 18.80
CA GLY A 155 8.68 -12.08 19.67
C GLY A 155 9.03 -11.15 20.82
N GLY A 156 10.11 -10.37 20.72
CA GLY A 156 10.56 -9.44 21.76
C GLY A 156 11.41 -10.06 22.86
N VAL A 157 11.67 -11.38 22.82
CA VAL A 157 12.45 -12.08 23.85
C VAL A 157 13.92 -11.65 23.83
N PHE A 158 14.43 -11.27 22.66
CA PHE A 158 15.82 -10.82 22.51
C PHE A 158 16.07 -9.36 22.81
N SER A 159 15.03 -8.56 23.10
CA SER A 159 15.22 -7.15 23.47
C SER A 159 16.10 -6.96 24.71
N ASN A 160 16.30 -8.01 25.51
CA ASN A 160 17.11 -8.02 26.72
C ASN A 160 18.50 -8.70 26.55
N ILE A 161 18.81 -9.28 25.39
CA ILE A 161 20.11 -9.92 25.13
C ILE A 161 20.98 -8.92 24.36
N SER A 162 22.14 -8.59 24.91
CA SER A 162 23.03 -7.59 24.32
C SER A 162 23.50 -8.02 22.94
N LEU A 163 23.47 -7.10 21.97
CA LEU A 163 24.04 -7.31 20.63
C LEU A 163 25.55 -7.63 20.68
N SER A 164 26.24 -7.29 21.77
CA SER A 164 27.65 -7.66 22.00
C SER A 164 27.88 -9.17 22.14
N GLU A 165 26.84 -9.97 22.36
CA GLU A 165 26.91 -11.45 22.46
C GLU A 165 26.63 -12.15 21.12
N THR A 166 26.31 -11.38 20.08
CA THR A 166 26.23 -11.83 18.68
C THR A 166 27.62 -11.75 18.04
N GLY A 167 27.92 -12.60 17.05
CA GLY A 167 29.27 -12.66 16.47
C GLY A 167 30.26 -13.61 17.14
N GLU A 168 29.82 -14.47 18.05
CA GLU A 168 30.68 -15.45 18.73
C GLU A 168 30.35 -16.90 18.31
N GLY A 169 31.40 -17.73 18.21
CA GLY A 169 31.27 -19.17 17.96
C GLY A 169 31.15 -19.56 16.48
N TYR A 170 31.81 -18.82 15.58
CA TYR A 170 31.84 -19.19 14.16
C TYR A 170 32.64 -20.47 13.90
N MET A 171 32.19 -21.23 12.90
CA MET A 171 32.93 -22.32 12.28
C MET A 171 32.95 -22.14 10.77
N SER A 172 34.13 -22.21 10.17
CA SER A 172 34.26 -22.26 8.73
C SER A 172 33.58 -23.50 8.14
N PRO A 173 33.21 -23.49 6.85
CA PRO A 173 32.69 -24.68 6.17
C PRO A 173 33.55 -25.94 6.34
N THR A 174 34.87 -25.79 6.28
CA THR A 174 35.81 -26.91 6.42
C THR A 174 35.85 -27.46 7.84
N GLU A 175 35.89 -26.60 8.85
CA GLU A 175 35.83 -27.04 10.26
C GLU A 175 34.49 -27.71 10.56
N TRP A 176 33.38 -27.17 10.03
CA TRP A 176 32.05 -27.77 10.15
C TRP A 176 32.01 -29.16 9.54
N HIS A 177 32.54 -29.32 8.33
CA HIS A 177 32.59 -30.61 7.65
C HIS A 177 33.40 -31.65 8.43
N GLN A 178 34.60 -31.27 8.88
CA GLN A 178 35.48 -32.15 9.66
C GLN A 178 34.86 -32.55 10.99
N GLU A 179 34.28 -31.59 11.71
CA GLU A 179 33.63 -31.87 12.99
C GLU A 179 32.38 -32.75 12.79
N LEU A 180 31.59 -32.52 11.74
CA LEU A 180 30.41 -33.34 11.47
C LEU A 180 30.76 -34.81 11.17
N LEU A 181 31.95 -35.08 10.62
CA LEU A 181 32.46 -36.44 10.40
C LEU A 181 33.00 -37.11 11.67
N GLN A 182 33.61 -36.34 12.56
CA GLN A 182 34.45 -36.86 13.65
C GLN A 182 33.80 -36.74 15.04
N ALA A 183 32.75 -35.92 15.17
CA ALA A 183 32.12 -35.65 16.45
C ALA A 183 31.49 -36.89 17.08
N ASP A 184 31.60 -36.99 18.41
CA ASP A 184 30.70 -37.85 19.17
C ASP A 184 29.30 -37.23 19.16
N HIS A 185 28.42 -37.75 18.32
CA HIS A 185 27.03 -37.29 18.18
C HIS A 185 26.17 -37.54 19.43
N ASN A 186 26.65 -38.32 20.40
CA ASN A 186 26.00 -38.39 21.71
C ASN A 186 26.33 -37.18 22.57
N ASN A 187 27.49 -36.55 22.37
CA ASN A 187 27.92 -35.35 23.08
C ASN A 187 27.69 -34.05 22.27
N THR A 188 27.44 -34.16 20.97
CA THR A 188 27.30 -33.03 20.04
C THR A 188 25.91 -32.99 19.42
N VAL A 189 25.20 -31.89 19.65
CA VAL A 189 23.84 -31.65 19.17
C VAL A 189 23.86 -30.72 17.97
N TRP A 190 23.39 -31.20 16.83
CA TRP A 190 23.28 -30.44 15.59
C TRP A 190 21.86 -29.92 15.44
N ILE A 191 21.65 -28.62 15.25
CA ILE A 191 20.31 -28.00 15.24
C ILE A 191 20.13 -27.21 13.95
N ASP A 192 19.06 -27.53 13.22
CA ASP A 192 18.59 -26.70 12.12
C ASP A 192 17.77 -25.53 12.67
N CYS A 193 18.30 -24.31 12.59
CA CYS A 193 17.60 -23.10 13.04
C CYS A 193 16.54 -22.62 12.03
N ARG A 194 16.26 -23.40 10.98
CA ARG A 194 15.25 -23.06 9.97
C ARG A 194 13.86 -23.58 10.33
N ASN A 195 12.88 -23.21 9.50
CA ASN A 195 11.51 -23.73 9.65
C ASN A 195 11.42 -25.16 9.10
N ASP A 196 10.42 -25.92 9.55
CA ASP A 196 10.18 -27.33 9.19
C ASP A 196 10.24 -27.56 7.67
N LYS A 197 9.57 -26.73 6.86
CA LYS A 197 9.59 -26.86 5.40
C LYS A 197 11.00 -26.82 4.80
N GLU A 198 11.92 -26.04 5.39
CA GLU A 198 13.28 -25.86 4.90
C GLU A 198 14.09 -27.12 5.21
N TYR A 199 13.86 -27.72 6.39
CA TYR A 199 14.45 -28.99 6.80
C TYR A 199 13.95 -30.17 5.95
N GLN A 200 12.64 -30.23 5.67
CA GLN A 200 12.04 -31.30 4.86
C GLN A 200 12.62 -31.36 3.46
N LEU A 201 13.06 -30.24 2.90
CA LEU A 201 13.66 -30.21 1.55
C LEU A 201 15.13 -30.63 1.55
N GLY A 202 15.86 -30.28 2.59
CA GLY A 202 17.26 -30.63 2.73
C GLY A 202 17.81 -30.22 4.08
N HIS A 203 18.75 -31.00 4.61
CA HIS A 203 19.34 -30.79 5.93
C HIS A 203 20.70 -31.49 6.04
N PHE A 204 21.49 -31.11 7.04
CA PHE A 204 22.71 -31.86 7.37
C PHE A 204 22.37 -33.19 8.03
N VAL A 205 23.21 -34.20 7.81
CA VAL A 205 23.16 -35.43 8.59
C VAL A 205 23.19 -35.14 10.09
N HIS A 206 22.46 -35.95 10.88
CA HIS A 206 22.35 -35.83 12.34
C HIS A 206 21.65 -34.56 12.86
N ALA A 207 21.22 -33.64 12.00
CA ALA A 207 20.55 -32.40 12.42
C ALA A 207 19.18 -32.68 13.05
N ILE A 208 18.91 -32.06 14.20
CA ILE A 208 17.60 -32.03 14.83
C ILE A 208 16.76 -30.97 14.12
N ASN A 209 15.55 -31.35 13.74
CA ASN A 209 14.50 -30.44 13.29
C ASN A 209 13.68 -29.96 14.50
N PRO A 210 13.71 -28.66 14.85
CA PRO A 210 12.86 -28.10 15.91
C PRO A 210 11.36 -28.11 15.59
N GLN A 211 10.97 -28.44 14.36
CA GLN A 211 9.60 -28.45 13.84
C GLN A 211 8.90 -27.09 13.97
N THR A 212 9.67 -26.01 13.78
CA THR A 212 9.16 -24.65 13.88
C THR A 212 8.50 -24.20 12.57
N THR A 213 7.40 -23.48 12.66
CA THR A 213 6.76 -22.82 11.49
C THR A 213 7.18 -21.36 11.35
N THR A 214 7.71 -20.78 12.42
CA THR A 214 8.29 -19.43 12.45
C THR A 214 9.46 -19.45 13.43
N PHE A 215 10.50 -18.65 13.19
CA PHE A 215 11.67 -18.60 14.06
C PHE A 215 11.34 -18.20 15.52
N GLN A 216 10.29 -17.41 15.76
CA GLN A 216 9.81 -17.11 17.12
C GLN A 216 9.53 -18.38 17.95
N GLN A 217 9.13 -19.49 17.32
CA GLN A 217 8.85 -20.77 17.99
C GLN A 217 10.12 -21.52 18.39
N PHE A 218 11.29 -21.15 17.86
CA PHE A 218 12.57 -21.72 18.27
C PHE A 218 12.85 -21.45 19.76
N ILE A 219 12.42 -20.31 20.26
CA ILE A 219 12.63 -19.86 21.64
C ILE A 219 11.93 -20.76 22.67
N PRO A 220 10.59 -20.94 22.61
CA PRO A 220 9.93 -21.91 23.47
C PRO A 220 10.38 -23.34 23.22
N TRP A 221 10.90 -23.68 22.02
CA TRP A 221 11.49 -25.00 21.76
C TRP A 221 12.78 -25.20 22.55
N VAL A 222 13.72 -24.24 22.54
CA VAL A 222 14.95 -24.31 23.35
C VAL A 222 14.60 -24.41 24.83
N GLN A 223 13.69 -23.58 25.34
CA GLN A 223 13.28 -23.63 26.75
C GLN A 223 12.72 -25.00 27.15
N LYS A 224 11.90 -25.60 26.29
CA LYS A 224 11.31 -26.93 26.53
C LYS A 224 12.36 -28.04 26.46
N ASN A 225 13.38 -27.90 25.61
CA ASN A 225 14.39 -28.91 25.36
C ASN A 225 15.75 -28.59 26.02
N ALA A 226 15.79 -27.64 26.96
CA ALA A 226 17.02 -27.19 27.61
C ALA A 226 17.83 -28.36 28.19
N HIS A 227 17.15 -29.26 28.90
CA HIS A 227 17.71 -30.51 29.46
C HIS A 227 18.43 -31.42 28.45
N HIS A 228 18.08 -31.37 27.16
CA HIS A 228 18.80 -32.13 26.13
C HIS A 228 20.09 -31.43 25.65
N LEU A 229 20.25 -30.14 25.96
CA LEU A 229 21.40 -29.32 25.59
C LEU A 229 22.39 -29.15 26.74
N GLU A 230 21.97 -29.38 27.98
CA GLU A 230 22.81 -29.29 29.18
C GLU A 230 24.02 -30.22 29.08
N GLY A 231 25.22 -29.67 29.28
CA GLY A 231 26.46 -30.43 29.22
C GLY A 231 26.84 -30.94 27.83
N LYS A 232 26.17 -30.51 26.75
CA LYS A 232 26.48 -30.89 25.37
C LYS A 232 27.21 -29.78 24.61
N GLN A 233 27.83 -30.15 23.49
CA GLN A 233 28.30 -29.23 22.47
C GLN A 233 27.18 -28.96 21.48
N VAL A 234 26.86 -27.70 21.19
CA VAL A 234 25.76 -27.33 20.27
C VAL A 234 26.34 -26.75 18.98
N ARG A 235 25.87 -27.27 17.84
CA ARG A 235 26.23 -26.84 16.49
C ARG A 235 24.96 -26.44 15.75
N MET A 236 24.94 -25.25 15.18
CA MET A 236 23.73 -24.76 14.51
C MET A 236 24.02 -24.21 13.13
N TYR A 237 23.01 -24.24 12.28
CA TYR A 237 23.08 -23.66 10.96
C TYR A 237 21.73 -23.11 10.52
N CYS A 238 21.78 -22.20 9.54
CA CYS A 238 20.62 -21.77 8.76
C CYS A 238 21.10 -21.39 7.35
N THR A 239 20.19 -20.91 6.49
CA THR A 239 20.50 -20.64 5.06
C THR A 239 21.68 -19.69 4.87
N GLY A 240 21.79 -18.65 5.71
CA GLY A 240 22.80 -17.60 5.58
C GLY A 240 23.45 -17.11 6.87
N GLY A 241 23.19 -17.72 8.02
CA GLY A 241 23.80 -17.37 9.32
C GLY A 241 22.98 -16.44 10.22
N VAL A 242 22.19 -15.52 9.66
CA VAL A 242 21.48 -14.46 10.44
C VAL A 242 20.59 -14.96 11.59
N ARG A 243 19.98 -16.15 11.49
CA ARG A 243 19.17 -16.75 12.58
C ARG A 243 20.05 -17.34 13.69
N CYS A 244 21.21 -17.89 13.31
CA CYS A 244 22.17 -18.52 14.22
C CYS A 244 22.84 -17.50 15.15
N GLU A 245 23.00 -16.26 14.70
CA GLU A 245 23.46 -15.14 15.54
C GLU A 245 22.62 -15.03 16.81
N LYS A 246 21.31 -14.87 16.65
CA LYS A 246 20.36 -14.80 17.77
C LYS A 246 20.24 -16.15 18.49
N ALA A 247 20.04 -17.25 17.75
CA ALA A 247 19.86 -18.57 18.38
C ALA A 247 21.03 -18.92 19.32
N SER A 248 22.27 -18.59 18.94
CA SER A 248 23.46 -18.91 19.73
C SER A 248 23.54 -18.13 21.03
N ALA A 249 23.31 -16.81 20.98
CA ALA A 249 23.26 -15.97 22.15
C ALA A 249 22.17 -16.42 23.13
N PHE A 250 20.99 -16.78 22.64
CA PHE A 250 19.90 -17.24 23.49
C PHE A 250 20.14 -18.60 24.14
N ILE A 251 20.74 -19.56 23.44
CA ILE A 251 21.10 -20.84 24.06
C ILE A 251 22.16 -20.63 25.13
N ARG A 252 23.21 -19.81 24.87
CA ARG A 252 24.23 -19.46 25.89
C ARG A 252 23.60 -18.85 27.14
N HIS A 253 22.65 -17.93 26.95
CA HIS A 253 21.97 -17.25 28.06
C HIS A 253 21.00 -18.17 28.82
N THR A 254 20.24 -18.99 28.10
CA THR A 254 19.13 -19.78 28.67
C THR A 254 19.58 -21.13 29.22
N VAL A 255 20.69 -21.68 28.71
CA VAL A 255 21.26 -22.98 29.11
C VAL A 255 22.73 -22.79 29.51
N PRO A 256 23.04 -22.23 30.69
CA PRO A 256 24.41 -21.90 31.08
C PRO A 256 25.36 -23.10 31.18
N THR A 257 24.83 -24.32 31.29
CA THR A 257 25.58 -25.58 31.39
C THR A 257 25.96 -26.17 30.04
N VAL A 258 25.56 -25.55 28.92
CA VAL A 258 26.01 -25.96 27.59
C VAL A 258 27.53 -25.78 27.50
N GLN A 259 28.26 -26.78 26.98
CA GLN A 259 29.74 -26.73 26.95
C GLN A 259 30.24 -25.64 26.00
N ASN A 260 29.69 -25.62 24.79
CA ASN A 260 29.95 -24.59 23.79
C ASN A 260 28.79 -24.52 22.79
N VAL A 261 28.61 -23.33 22.21
CA VAL A 261 27.64 -23.10 21.15
C VAL A 261 28.37 -22.50 19.97
N LYS A 262 28.44 -23.24 18.86
CA LYS A 262 29.02 -22.79 17.61
C LYS A 262 28.03 -22.87 16.46
N HIS A 263 28.27 -22.11 15.40
CA HIS A 263 27.42 -22.13 14.22
C HIS A 263 28.19 -21.92 12.91
N LEU A 264 27.60 -22.43 11.83
CA LEU A 264 28.20 -22.41 10.49
C LEU A 264 28.33 -20.98 9.95
N GLN A 265 29.57 -20.51 9.78
CA GLN A 265 29.89 -19.20 9.25
C GLN A 265 29.45 -19.12 7.78
N GLY A 266 28.66 -18.09 7.47
CA GLY A 266 28.07 -17.96 6.15
C GLY A 266 26.92 -18.94 5.86
N GLY A 267 26.57 -19.82 6.80
CA GLY A 267 25.45 -20.75 6.68
C GLY A 267 25.61 -21.76 5.54
N ILE A 268 24.49 -22.40 5.17
CA ILE A 268 24.45 -23.47 4.16
C ILE A 268 25.03 -23.01 2.81
N HIS A 269 24.83 -21.75 2.42
CA HIS A 269 25.38 -21.20 1.16
C HIS A 269 26.90 -21.39 1.04
N LYS A 270 27.68 -20.91 2.02
CA LYS A 270 29.14 -21.03 1.96
C LYS A 270 29.63 -22.47 2.08
N TYR A 271 28.84 -23.32 2.72
CA TYR A 271 29.16 -24.75 2.76
C TYR A 271 28.96 -25.41 1.39
N LEU A 272 27.84 -25.15 0.71
CA LEU A 272 27.59 -25.73 -0.62
C LEU A 272 28.55 -25.15 -1.68
N GLU A 273 28.93 -23.88 -1.57
CA GLU A 273 30.02 -23.30 -2.38
C GLU A 273 31.36 -24.04 -2.21
N ALA A 274 31.65 -24.54 -1.00
CA ALA A 274 32.91 -25.22 -0.70
C ALA A 274 32.90 -26.71 -1.08
N PHE A 275 31.74 -27.37 -1.11
CA PHE A 275 31.64 -28.84 -1.20
C PHE A 275 30.70 -29.37 -2.31
N VAL A 276 29.99 -28.52 -3.07
CA VAL A 276 29.00 -28.96 -4.08
C VAL A 276 29.17 -28.25 -5.43
N ILE A 277 29.56 -26.97 -5.46
CA ILE A 277 29.71 -26.24 -6.73
C ILE A 277 31.08 -26.55 -7.36
N PRO A 278 31.15 -27.02 -8.62
CA PRO A 278 32.42 -27.26 -9.28
C PRO A 278 33.06 -25.92 -9.67
N LYS A 279 34.15 -25.52 -9.00
CA LYS A 279 35.17 -24.71 -9.67
C LYS A 279 36.04 -25.69 -10.44
N GLY A 280 36.11 -25.54 -11.76
CA GLY A 280 36.76 -26.46 -12.71
C GLY A 280 38.26 -26.68 -12.47
N ASP A 281 38.59 -27.35 -11.38
CA ASP A 281 39.95 -27.69 -10.97
C ASP A 281 39.89 -29.04 -10.27
N GLU A 282 40.28 -30.09 -11.00
CA GLU A 282 40.16 -31.51 -10.63
C GLU A 282 41.06 -31.92 -9.44
N ASN A 283 41.64 -30.95 -8.72
CA ASN A 283 42.66 -31.15 -7.70
C ASN A 283 42.31 -30.60 -6.30
N LYS A 284 41.03 -30.34 -5.99
CA LYS A 284 40.61 -29.97 -4.62
C LYS A 284 39.53 -30.89 -4.03
N GLY A 285 40.00 -31.93 -3.34
CA GLY A 285 39.35 -32.56 -2.18
C GLY A 285 38.20 -33.54 -2.45
N ASP A 286 38.51 -34.85 -2.43
CA ASP A 286 37.61 -36.01 -2.59
C ASP A 286 36.51 -36.19 -1.50
N ALA A 287 36.22 -35.18 -0.66
CA ALA A 287 35.30 -35.35 0.46
C ALA A 287 33.83 -35.07 0.04
N PRO A 288 32.93 -36.07 0.07
CA PRO A 288 31.54 -35.89 -0.35
C PRO A 288 30.79 -34.96 0.61
N SER A 289 29.98 -34.05 0.05
CA SER A 289 29.14 -33.15 0.83
C SER A 289 28.23 -33.91 1.82
N LEU A 290 28.27 -33.52 3.09
CA LEU A 290 27.40 -34.02 4.17
C LEU A 290 26.00 -33.37 4.22
N TRP A 291 25.72 -32.48 3.27
CA TRP A 291 24.38 -31.91 3.09
C TRP A 291 23.51 -32.87 2.28
N LYS A 292 22.24 -33.04 2.67
CA LYS A 292 21.29 -33.90 1.97
C LYS A 292 20.16 -33.09 1.35
N GLY A 293 19.77 -33.44 0.12
CA GLY A 293 18.70 -32.82 -0.64
C GLY A 293 18.99 -31.39 -1.06
N LYS A 294 17.94 -30.56 -1.11
CA LYS A 294 18.00 -29.22 -1.70
C LYS A 294 17.92 -28.14 -0.64
N ASN A 295 18.62 -27.03 -0.84
CA ASN A 295 18.60 -25.92 0.10
C ASN A 295 17.54 -24.88 -0.28
N PHE A 296 16.55 -24.69 0.58
CA PHE A 296 15.48 -23.71 0.39
C PHE A 296 16.00 -22.26 0.42
N VAL A 297 15.55 -21.44 -0.54
CA VAL A 297 15.86 -19.99 -0.62
C VAL A 297 14.60 -19.14 -0.79
N PHE A 298 14.67 -17.87 -0.40
CA PHE A 298 13.50 -16.98 -0.25
C PHE A 298 13.27 -16.08 -1.47
N ASP A 299 13.68 -16.53 -2.66
CA ASP A 299 13.59 -15.85 -3.95
C ASP A 299 13.03 -16.78 -5.04
N GLY A 300 12.96 -16.29 -6.27
CA GLY A 300 12.37 -17.00 -7.41
C GLY A 300 12.96 -18.40 -7.70
N ARG A 301 14.15 -18.75 -7.18
CA ARG A 301 14.72 -20.11 -7.31
C ARG A 301 13.95 -21.14 -6.47
N LYS A 302 13.35 -20.72 -5.35
CA LYS A 302 12.74 -21.55 -4.27
C LYS A 302 13.70 -22.53 -3.58
N HIS A 303 14.63 -23.13 -4.31
CA HIS A 303 15.73 -23.93 -3.80
C HIS A 303 16.93 -23.89 -4.76
N PHE A 304 18.07 -24.41 -4.31
CA PHE A 304 19.13 -24.86 -5.21
C PHE A 304 19.65 -26.22 -4.75
N ASP A 305 20.18 -26.98 -5.70
CA ASP A 305 20.54 -28.37 -5.48
C ASP A 305 21.80 -28.48 -4.63
N GLY A 306 21.71 -29.32 -3.60
CA GLY A 306 22.84 -29.67 -2.76
C GLY A 306 23.42 -31.04 -3.14
N ASN A 307 22.55 -32.02 -3.41
CA ASN A 307 22.87 -33.30 -4.04
C ASN A 307 21.59 -33.92 -4.62
N ASP A 308 21.71 -35.08 -5.26
CA ASP A 308 20.58 -35.81 -5.86
C ASP A 308 19.75 -36.62 -4.82
N GLU A 309 20.03 -36.52 -3.51
CA GLU A 309 19.35 -37.29 -2.47
C GLU A 309 17.96 -36.69 -2.14
N VAL A 310 16.89 -37.40 -2.47
CA VAL A 310 15.52 -37.00 -2.14
C VAL A 310 15.21 -37.32 -0.67
N VAL A 311 15.36 -36.32 0.21
CA VAL A 311 14.98 -36.44 1.64
C VAL A 311 13.55 -36.00 1.94
N GLY A 312 12.93 -35.24 1.02
CA GLY A 312 11.56 -34.78 1.14
C GLY A 312 10.54 -35.90 0.97
N GLN A 313 9.38 -35.73 1.58
CA GLN A 313 8.26 -36.68 1.48
C GLN A 313 6.96 -35.95 1.16
N CYS A 314 6.14 -36.58 0.30
CA CYS A 314 4.79 -36.13 0.03
C CYS A 314 3.97 -36.11 1.32
N ARG A 315 3.36 -34.97 1.64
CA ARG A 315 2.60 -34.80 2.87
C ARG A 315 1.41 -35.76 2.97
N LEU A 316 0.83 -36.18 1.86
CA LEU A 316 -0.36 -37.06 1.85
C LEU A 316 0.00 -38.55 1.85
N CYS A 317 0.77 -39.02 0.86
CA CYS A 317 1.08 -40.44 0.71
C CYS A 317 2.44 -40.86 1.28
N GLN A 318 3.26 -39.91 1.76
CA GLN A 318 4.61 -40.14 2.29
C GLN A 318 5.64 -40.68 1.27
N SER A 319 5.31 -40.73 -0.03
CA SER A 319 6.29 -41.08 -1.06
C SER A 319 7.44 -40.06 -1.10
N PRO A 320 8.69 -40.46 -1.34
CA PRO A 320 9.80 -39.53 -1.54
C PRO A 320 9.46 -38.48 -2.60
N TYR A 321 9.67 -37.19 -2.29
CA TYR A 321 9.35 -36.08 -3.18
C TYR A 321 10.00 -34.76 -2.75
N ASP A 322 10.73 -34.12 -3.66
CA ASP A 322 11.46 -32.86 -3.45
C ASP A 322 11.48 -31.95 -4.70
N GLN A 323 10.68 -32.30 -5.72
CA GLN A 323 10.72 -31.64 -7.03
C GLN A 323 10.07 -30.25 -7.01
N SER A 324 9.08 -30.03 -6.14
CA SER A 324 8.34 -28.77 -6.09
C SER A 324 7.72 -28.52 -4.71
N MET A 325 7.76 -27.26 -4.28
CA MET A 325 6.98 -26.74 -3.15
C MET A 325 5.78 -25.90 -3.63
N ASP A 326 5.18 -26.24 -4.76
CA ASP A 326 4.08 -25.48 -5.37
C ASP A 326 2.71 -25.69 -4.73
N CYS A 327 2.67 -26.41 -3.61
CA CYS A 327 1.43 -26.65 -2.90
C CYS A 327 1.45 -25.93 -1.56
N VAL A 328 0.27 -25.52 -1.09
CA VAL A 328 0.13 -24.84 0.19
C VAL A 328 -0.93 -25.41 1.07
N CYS A 329 -0.69 -25.25 2.37
CA CYS A 329 -1.74 -25.43 3.34
C CYS A 329 -2.92 -24.48 3.09
N THR A 330 -4.13 -25.04 2.98
CA THR A 330 -5.41 -24.33 2.84
C THR A 330 -5.69 -23.37 3.99
N VAL A 331 -5.12 -23.63 5.17
CA VAL A 331 -5.34 -22.85 6.39
C VAL A 331 -4.33 -21.72 6.55
N CYS A 332 -3.02 -22.03 6.62
CA CYS A 332 -1.98 -21.04 6.89
C CYS A 332 -1.16 -20.61 5.69
N ARG A 333 -1.34 -21.25 4.53
CA ARG A 333 -0.61 -20.96 3.29
C ARG A 333 0.90 -21.22 3.37
N GLU A 334 1.32 -22.04 4.33
CA GLU A 334 2.71 -22.55 4.38
C GLU A 334 2.94 -23.54 3.23
N PRO A 335 4.05 -23.45 2.48
CA PRO A 335 4.41 -24.43 1.47
C PRO A 335 4.39 -25.87 2.03
N VAL A 336 3.93 -26.82 1.23
CA VAL A 336 3.91 -28.25 1.55
C VAL A 336 4.39 -29.05 0.35
N LEU A 337 5.16 -30.11 0.59
CA LEU A 337 5.59 -31.05 -0.44
C LEU A 337 4.43 -31.99 -0.78
N ILE A 338 3.97 -31.98 -2.04
CA ILE A 338 2.90 -32.84 -2.54
C ILE A 338 3.34 -33.44 -3.87
N CYS A 339 3.45 -34.76 -3.94
CA CYS A 339 3.85 -35.44 -5.17
C CYS A 339 2.79 -35.29 -6.26
N ASP A 340 3.19 -35.45 -7.52
CA ASP A 340 2.31 -35.24 -8.69
C ASP A 340 1.03 -36.05 -8.63
N SER A 341 1.11 -37.32 -8.19
CA SER A 341 -0.06 -38.18 -8.03
C SER A 341 -1.05 -37.62 -7.01
N CYS A 342 -0.58 -37.23 -5.82
CA CYS A 342 -1.42 -36.63 -4.79
C CYS A 342 -1.93 -35.23 -5.20
N ARG A 343 -1.16 -34.52 -6.01
CA ARG A 343 -1.52 -33.22 -6.53
C ARG A 343 -2.72 -33.29 -7.47
N VAL A 344 -2.75 -34.30 -8.33
CA VAL A 344 -3.88 -34.57 -9.24
C VAL A 344 -5.09 -35.13 -8.46
N ALA A 345 -4.85 -35.97 -7.45
CA ALA A 345 -5.92 -36.61 -6.68
C ALA A 345 -6.63 -35.67 -5.69
N HIS A 346 -5.97 -34.59 -5.24
CA HIS A 346 -6.49 -33.69 -4.22
C HIS A 346 -6.38 -32.22 -4.64
N SER A 347 -7.41 -31.43 -4.35
CA SER A 347 -7.46 -30.01 -4.71
C SER A 347 -7.05 -29.05 -3.59
N GLU A 348 -6.92 -29.56 -2.37
CA GLU A 348 -6.59 -28.79 -1.17
C GLU A 348 -5.70 -29.62 -0.23
N TYR A 349 -4.77 -28.94 0.46
CA TYR A 349 -3.70 -29.60 1.22
C TYR A 349 -3.56 -28.98 2.62
N HIS A 350 -3.02 -29.72 3.58
CA HIS A 350 -2.83 -29.23 4.96
C HIS A 350 -1.42 -29.54 5.46
N CYS A 351 -0.75 -28.55 6.04
CA CYS A 351 0.55 -28.77 6.69
C CYS A 351 0.38 -29.62 7.97
N HIS A 352 1.48 -30.11 8.54
CA HIS A 352 1.48 -30.89 9.79
C HIS A 352 0.65 -30.24 10.91
N ALA A 353 0.85 -28.93 11.15
CA ALA A 353 0.11 -28.19 12.17
C ALA A 353 -1.42 -28.14 11.94
N HIS A 354 -1.89 -28.31 10.70
CA HIS A 354 -3.29 -28.24 10.30
C HIS A 354 -3.87 -29.56 9.79
N ALA A 355 -3.15 -30.68 9.93
CA ALA A 355 -3.61 -31.99 9.48
C ALA A 355 -4.95 -32.41 10.12
N HIS A 356 -5.18 -32.03 11.38
CA HIS A 356 -6.45 -32.24 12.08
C HIS A 356 -7.67 -31.56 11.43
N LEU A 357 -7.47 -30.67 10.45
CA LEU A 357 -8.54 -29.98 9.73
C LEU A 357 -8.77 -30.55 8.32
N GLN A 358 -8.03 -31.57 7.90
CA GLN A 358 -8.00 -32.05 6.51
C GLN A 358 -9.37 -32.55 5.99
N ASN A 359 -10.23 -33.03 6.89
CA ASN A 359 -11.53 -33.61 6.52
C ASN A 359 -12.71 -32.64 6.69
N CYS A 360 -12.50 -31.49 7.33
CA CYS A 360 -13.60 -30.59 7.72
C CYS A 360 -13.35 -29.11 7.43
N TYR A 361 -12.16 -28.74 6.91
CA TYR A 361 -11.83 -27.36 6.53
C TYR A 361 -11.44 -27.29 5.07
N PHE A 362 -12.35 -26.76 4.25
CA PHE A 362 -12.13 -26.53 2.83
C PHE A 362 -12.31 -25.05 2.44
N SER A 363 -11.46 -24.54 1.56
CA SER A 363 -11.54 -23.13 1.14
C SER A 363 -12.52 -22.89 -0.02
N ASN A 364 -12.77 -23.91 -0.84
CA ASN A 364 -13.65 -23.84 -2.00
C ASN A 364 -15.05 -24.40 -1.70
N LEU A 365 -15.87 -23.63 -0.97
CA LEU A 365 -17.21 -24.05 -0.55
C LEU A 365 -18.16 -24.37 -1.71
N THR A 366 -17.89 -23.84 -2.91
CA THR A 366 -18.77 -23.99 -4.07
C THR A 366 -18.76 -25.37 -4.71
N ARG A 367 -17.80 -26.23 -4.36
CA ARG A 367 -17.69 -27.60 -4.88
C ARG A 367 -18.48 -28.64 -4.07
N PHE A 368 -19.14 -28.22 -2.99
CA PHE A 368 -19.85 -29.11 -2.07
C PHE A 368 -21.34 -28.78 -2.05
N SER A 369 -22.18 -29.81 -1.99
CA SER A 369 -23.62 -29.66 -1.83
C SER A 369 -23.97 -29.05 -0.46
N GLU A 370 -25.18 -28.49 -0.32
CA GLU A 370 -25.67 -27.96 0.96
C GLU A 370 -25.57 -29.02 2.08
N ALA A 371 -25.90 -30.29 1.78
CA ALA A 371 -25.78 -31.39 2.73
C ALA A 371 -24.33 -31.64 3.17
N GLN A 372 -23.39 -31.68 2.23
CA GLN A 372 -21.96 -31.87 2.52
C GLN A 372 -21.37 -30.69 3.31
N LEU A 373 -21.78 -29.46 3.00
CA LEU A 373 -21.36 -28.27 3.74
C LEU A 373 -21.91 -28.26 5.17
N MET A 374 -23.16 -28.66 5.37
CA MET A 374 -23.73 -28.78 6.71
C MET A 374 -23.10 -29.91 7.52
N GLU A 375 -22.75 -31.03 6.89
CA GLU A 375 -21.95 -32.09 7.52
C GLU A 375 -20.59 -31.56 7.98
N GLN A 376 -19.87 -30.81 7.13
CA GLN A 376 -18.62 -30.15 7.51
C GLN A 376 -18.82 -29.16 8.67
N TYR A 377 -19.90 -28.38 8.66
CA TYR A 377 -20.23 -27.47 9.75
C TYR A 377 -20.36 -28.22 11.09
N HIS A 378 -21.06 -29.35 11.11
CA HIS A 378 -21.22 -30.17 12.32
C HIS A 378 -19.89 -30.79 12.80
N GLN A 379 -19.04 -31.24 11.87
CA GLN A 379 -17.70 -31.73 12.22
C GLN A 379 -16.82 -30.62 12.81
N LEU A 380 -16.85 -29.42 12.22
CA LEU A 380 -16.15 -28.24 12.76
C LEU A 380 -16.72 -27.81 14.11
N GLN A 381 -18.03 -27.93 14.32
CA GLN A 381 -18.68 -27.64 15.59
C GLN A 381 -18.22 -28.59 16.69
N ALA A 382 -18.23 -29.91 16.44
CA ALA A 382 -17.73 -30.90 17.38
C ALA A 382 -16.24 -30.67 17.71
N LEU A 383 -15.43 -30.33 16.71
CA LEU A 383 -14.03 -29.97 16.91
C LEU A 383 -13.88 -28.69 17.74
N TYR A 384 -14.74 -27.69 17.51
CA TYR A 384 -14.75 -26.45 18.29
C TYR A 384 -15.09 -26.67 19.76
N GLU A 385 -16.00 -27.61 20.04
CA GLU A 385 -16.44 -27.98 21.39
C GLU A 385 -15.37 -28.79 22.15
N THR A 386 -14.62 -29.65 21.46
CA THR A 386 -13.55 -30.48 22.07
C THR A 386 -12.26 -29.72 22.37
N ILE A 387 -11.95 -28.63 21.66
CA ILE A 387 -10.74 -27.84 21.90
C ILE A 387 -10.85 -27.05 23.20
N GLN A 388 -9.93 -27.25 24.15
CA GLN A 388 -9.90 -26.52 25.43
C GLN A 388 -9.97 -24.99 25.27
N VAL A 389 -10.70 -24.33 26.18
CA VAL A 389 -10.78 -22.88 26.24
C VAL A 389 -9.54 -22.33 26.94
N GLY A 390 -8.76 -21.49 26.26
CA GLY A 390 -7.57 -20.86 26.83
C GLY A 390 -6.77 -20.05 25.83
N LYS A 391 -5.85 -19.20 26.33
CA LYS A 391 -5.00 -18.32 25.49
C LYS A 391 -4.25 -19.10 24.39
N LYS A 392 -3.78 -20.31 24.71
CA LYS A 392 -3.05 -21.21 23.79
C LYS A 392 -3.87 -21.68 22.57
N TYR A 393 -5.18 -21.85 22.74
CA TYR A 393 -6.07 -22.41 21.70
C TYR A 393 -6.94 -21.37 21.01
N LYS A 394 -6.86 -20.10 21.44
CA LYS A 394 -7.67 -18.98 20.93
C LYS A 394 -7.62 -18.86 19.41
N GLN A 395 -6.44 -18.99 18.79
CA GLN A 395 -6.33 -18.89 17.34
C GLN A 395 -6.89 -20.11 16.61
N LYS A 396 -6.68 -21.33 17.12
CA LYS A 396 -7.28 -22.55 16.55
C LYS A 396 -8.80 -22.48 16.57
N ARG A 397 -9.38 -22.10 17.72
CA ARG A 397 -10.83 -21.88 17.88
C ARG A 397 -11.35 -20.79 16.95
N LYS A 398 -10.63 -19.66 16.81
CA LYS A 398 -11.00 -18.57 15.90
C LYS A 398 -11.00 -19.00 14.43
N THR A 399 -10.05 -19.82 14.00
CA THR A 399 -9.99 -20.37 12.63
C THR A 399 -11.20 -21.25 12.33
N ILE A 400 -11.52 -22.18 13.24
CA ILE A 400 -12.68 -23.08 13.11
C ILE A 400 -13.98 -22.29 13.09
N TRP A 401 -14.16 -21.39 14.07
CA TRP A 401 -15.36 -20.55 14.16
C TRP A 401 -15.59 -19.70 12.90
N LYS A 402 -14.53 -19.07 12.36
CA LYS A 402 -14.63 -18.30 11.12
C LYS A 402 -15.06 -19.15 9.94
N GLN A 403 -14.61 -20.41 9.88
CA GLN A 403 -14.99 -21.32 8.80
C GLN A 403 -16.46 -21.75 8.92
N MET A 404 -16.91 -22.07 10.13
CA MET A 404 -18.32 -22.34 10.42
C MET A 404 -19.22 -21.17 9.99
N GLN A 405 -18.84 -19.93 10.30
CA GLN A 405 -19.58 -18.74 9.88
C GLN A 405 -19.64 -18.58 8.35
N LYS A 406 -18.56 -18.89 7.63
CA LYS A 406 -18.56 -18.86 6.16
C LYS A 406 -19.49 -19.91 5.57
N ILE A 407 -19.50 -21.12 6.11
CA ILE A 407 -20.39 -22.20 5.67
C ILE A 407 -21.85 -21.79 5.87
N GLN A 408 -22.19 -21.30 7.08
CA GLN A 408 -23.55 -20.83 7.39
C GLN A 408 -23.98 -19.70 6.45
N HIS A 409 -23.13 -18.71 6.24
CA HIS A 409 -23.43 -17.61 5.32
C HIS A 409 -23.59 -18.08 3.87
N TYR A 410 -22.77 -19.04 3.42
CA TYR A 410 -22.87 -19.60 2.08
C TYR A 410 -24.20 -20.35 1.88
N VAL A 411 -24.54 -21.26 2.80
CA VAL A 411 -25.78 -22.05 2.78
C VAL A 411 -27.02 -21.15 2.87
N GLN A 412 -27.02 -20.12 3.73
CA GLN A 412 -28.13 -19.18 3.85
C GLN A 412 -28.40 -18.40 2.56
N ASN A 413 -27.35 -18.05 1.80
CA ASN A 413 -27.46 -17.23 0.60
C ASN A 413 -27.68 -18.03 -0.69
N HIS A 414 -27.44 -19.35 -0.69
CA HIS A 414 -27.51 -20.20 -1.90
C HIS A 414 -28.43 -21.43 -1.72
N ARG A 415 -29.41 -21.32 -0.81
CA ARG A 415 -30.33 -22.40 -0.44
C ARG A 415 -31.13 -22.89 -1.64
N GLY A 416 -31.02 -24.18 -1.98
CA GLY A 416 -31.74 -24.79 -3.11
C GLY A 416 -31.13 -24.53 -4.50
N ALA A 417 -29.93 -23.93 -4.61
CA ALA A 417 -29.20 -23.88 -5.87
C ALA A 417 -28.55 -25.25 -6.15
N ALA A 418 -28.75 -25.78 -7.37
CA ALA A 418 -27.99 -26.94 -7.83
C ALA A 418 -26.49 -26.60 -7.85
N PRO A 419 -25.59 -27.58 -7.63
CA PRO A 419 -24.14 -27.38 -7.75
C PRO A 419 -23.75 -27.22 -9.23
N ASP A 420 -24.27 -26.21 -9.92
CA ASP A 420 -23.83 -25.84 -11.27
C ASP A 420 -22.74 -24.77 -11.16
N ASP A 421 -21.51 -25.21 -11.47
CA ASP A 421 -20.36 -24.44 -11.96
C ASP A 421 -20.21 -23.00 -11.48
N VAL A 422 -20.04 -22.79 -10.17
CA VAL A 422 -19.36 -21.57 -9.70
C VAL A 422 -17.89 -21.72 -10.02
N ALA A 423 -17.51 -21.30 -11.23
CA ALA A 423 -16.15 -21.34 -11.73
C ALA A 423 -15.17 -20.81 -10.67
N SER A 424 -14.26 -21.69 -10.27
CA SER A 424 -13.22 -21.44 -9.27
C SER A 424 -11.89 -21.41 -9.99
N VAL A 425 -11.08 -20.38 -9.75
CA VAL A 425 -9.84 -20.18 -10.52
C VAL A 425 -8.63 -20.43 -9.63
N CYS A 426 -7.63 -21.13 -10.15
CA CYS A 426 -6.39 -21.35 -9.40
C CYS A 426 -5.70 -20.01 -9.10
N ARG A 427 -5.22 -19.88 -7.87
CA ARG A 427 -4.58 -18.67 -7.32
C ARG A 427 -3.24 -18.32 -7.94
N ASN A 428 -2.63 -19.24 -8.68
CA ASN A 428 -1.25 -19.09 -9.14
C ASN A 428 -1.12 -19.20 -10.67
N CYS A 429 -1.87 -20.08 -11.35
CA CYS A 429 -1.90 -20.06 -12.83
C CYS A 429 -3.08 -19.28 -13.42
N GLY A 430 -4.09 -18.92 -12.62
CA GLY A 430 -5.23 -18.16 -13.13
C GLY A 430 -6.22 -18.95 -13.99
N ASP A 431 -6.11 -20.28 -14.06
CA ASP A 431 -7.00 -21.15 -14.87
C ASP A 431 -8.24 -21.65 -14.09
N THR A 432 -9.40 -21.64 -14.75
CA THR A 432 -10.69 -22.18 -14.26
C THR A 432 -10.71 -23.72 -14.23
N ASP A 433 -9.94 -24.37 -15.12
CA ASP A 433 -9.83 -25.83 -15.24
C ASP A 433 -8.48 -26.36 -14.76
N CYS A 434 -7.85 -25.62 -13.84
CA CYS A 434 -6.56 -25.99 -13.27
C CYS A 434 -6.57 -27.43 -12.68
N SER A 435 -5.65 -28.26 -13.14
CA SER A 435 -5.39 -29.65 -12.70
C SER A 435 -4.89 -29.80 -11.25
N GLY A 436 -4.97 -28.74 -10.43
CA GLY A 436 -4.46 -28.73 -9.05
C GLY A 436 -2.96 -28.48 -8.93
N LYS A 437 -2.27 -28.20 -10.05
CA LYS A 437 -0.80 -28.02 -10.06
C LYS A 437 -0.26 -26.80 -9.30
N CYS A 438 -1.13 -25.94 -8.79
CA CYS A 438 -0.77 -24.61 -8.28
C CYS A 438 -1.54 -24.22 -7.00
N TRP A 439 -1.07 -23.18 -6.29
CA TRP A 439 -1.34 -22.81 -4.89
C TRP A 439 -2.82 -22.55 -4.46
N GLY A 440 -3.74 -23.49 -4.64
CA GLY A 440 -5.15 -23.46 -4.21
C GLY A 440 -6.06 -22.62 -5.11
N PHE A 441 -7.36 -22.51 -4.77
CA PHE A 441 -8.39 -21.83 -5.58
C PHE A 441 -8.96 -20.56 -4.91
N TYR A 442 -9.42 -19.60 -5.71
CA TYR A 442 -10.33 -18.53 -5.29
C TYR A 442 -11.68 -18.72 -6.00
N SER A 443 -12.78 -18.28 -5.39
CA SER A 443 -13.96 -17.93 -6.18
C SER A 443 -13.53 -16.90 -7.23
N LEU A 444 -14.03 -16.95 -8.47
CA LEU A 444 -13.67 -16.00 -9.54
C LEU A 444 -13.73 -14.53 -9.08
N LYS A 445 -14.76 -14.18 -8.29
CA LYS A 445 -14.94 -12.86 -7.65
C LYS A 445 -13.80 -12.42 -6.71
N ARG A 446 -13.05 -13.38 -6.15
CA ARG A 446 -11.93 -13.12 -5.23
C ARG A 446 -10.58 -13.12 -5.95
N LYS A 447 -10.43 -13.85 -7.06
CA LYS A 447 -9.30 -13.68 -7.99
C LYS A 447 -9.34 -12.27 -8.59
N GLN A 448 -10.50 -11.85 -9.11
CA GLN A 448 -10.71 -10.48 -9.61
C GLN A 448 -10.41 -9.39 -8.57
N ARG A 449 -10.77 -9.59 -7.30
CA ARG A 449 -10.42 -8.66 -6.20
C ARG A 449 -8.95 -8.69 -5.78
N LEU A 450 -8.24 -9.78 -6.06
CA LEU A 450 -6.83 -9.95 -5.69
C LEU A 450 -5.92 -9.49 -6.82
N GLU A 451 -6.29 -9.70 -8.07
CA GLU A 451 -5.69 -9.06 -9.25
C GLU A 451 -5.86 -7.54 -9.17
N GLN A 452 -7.08 -7.05 -8.86
CA GLN A 452 -7.31 -5.64 -8.53
C GLN A 452 -6.51 -5.15 -7.32
N LYS A 453 -6.07 -6.04 -6.40
CA LYS A 453 -5.21 -5.65 -5.27
C LYS A 453 -3.72 -5.78 -5.58
N GLN A 454 -3.33 -6.62 -6.52
CA GLN A 454 -1.95 -6.81 -6.97
C GLN A 454 -1.55 -5.67 -7.92
N GLU A 455 -2.44 -5.28 -8.84
CA GLU A 455 -2.26 -4.06 -9.65
C GLU A 455 -2.28 -2.78 -8.79
N VAL A 456 -3.05 -2.76 -7.69
CA VAL A 456 -3.03 -1.65 -6.72
C VAL A 456 -1.76 -1.69 -5.83
N ALA A 457 -1.20 -2.87 -5.53
CA ALA A 457 0.01 -3.00 -4.72
C ALA A 457 1.30 -2.73 -5.50
N GLU A 458 1.37 -3.11 -6.78
CA GLU A 458 2.46 -2.72 -7.70
C GLU A 458 2.41 -1.21 -8.01
N ASN A 459 1.24 -0.57 -7.92
CA ASN A 459 1.10 0.89 -8.00
C ASN A 459 1.22 1.65 -6.66
N GLU A 460 1.43 0.98 -5.51
CA GLU A 460 1.50 1.60 -4.18
C GLU A 460 2.82 1.37 -3.41
N SER A 461 3.93 1.10 -4.10
CA SER A 461 5.23 1.67 -3.71
C SER A 461 5.39 3.00 -4.50
N SER A 462 5.01 4.17 -3.98
CA SER A 462 5.06 4.61 -2.58
C SER A 462 3.94 5.60 -2.21
N PRO A 463 3.68 5.79 -0.92
CA PRO A 463 3.41 4.79 0.11
C PRO A 463 2.04 5.08 0.74
N SER A 464 1.13 4.10 0.75
CA SER A 464 0.00 4.11 1.68
C SER A 464 -0.65 2.73 1.71
N THR A 465 -0.16 1.84 2.56
CA THR A 465 -0.97 0.68 2.95
C THR A 465 -1.02 0.58 4.46
N THR A 466 -2.18 0.97 5.03
CA THR A 466 -2.95 0.27 6.08
C THR A 466 -3.97 1.27 6.68
N LEU A 467 -5.22 0.97 7.01
CA LEU A 467 -6.04 -0.23 7.01
C LEU A 467 -7.48 0.24 7.30
N LYS A 468 -8.42 0.10 6.34
CA LYS A 468 -9.83 -0.11 6.71
C LYS A 468 -10.00 -1.57 7.09
N ALA A 469 -10.20 -1.77 8.39
CA ALA A 469 -10.87 -2.95 8.89
C ALA A 469 -12.38 -2.73 8.75
N THR A 470 -12.97 -3.09 7.60
CA THR A 470 -14.42 -3.31 7.51
C THR A 470 -14.70 -4.78 7.76
N SER A 471 -15.23 -5.08 8.95
CA SER A 471 -16.17 -6.19 9.12
C SER A 471 -17.55 -5.67 8.73
N GLY A 472 -17.95 -5.97 7.50
CA GLY A 472 -19.34 -5.84 7.07
C GLY A 472 -20.21 -6.86 7.81
N SER A 473 -21.20 -6.32 8.51
CA SER A 473 -22.61 -6.70 8.39
C SER A 473 -22.94 -8.12 7.94
N ASN A 474 -23.59 -8.86 8.83
CA ASN A 474 -24.69 -9.73 8.48
C ASN A 474 -25.86 -9.36 9.39
N ALA A 475 -26.96 -8.89 8.83
CA ALA A 475 -28.28 -9.49 9.06
C ALA A 475 -29.36 -8.74 8.28
N MET A 476 -30.05 -9.52 7.48
CA MET A 476 -31.29 -9.21 6.78
C MET A 476 -32.46 -9.14 7.78
N LYS A 477 -33.42 -8.24 7.48
CA LYS A 477 -34.84 -8.27 7.88
C LYS A 477 -35.18 -8.39 9.37
N ARG A 478 -35.65 -7.28 9.95
CA ARG A 478 -36.71 -7.29 10.98
C ARG A 478 -37.74 -6.20 10.70
N THR A 479 -38.81 -6.59 10.02
CA THR A 479 -40.10 -5.90 10.09
C THR A 479 -40.60 -6.00 11.53
N LYS A 480 -40.64 -4.89 12.27
CA LYS A 480 -41.50 -4.74 13.46
C LYS A 480 -41.71 -3.26 13.79
N ILE A 481 -42.86 -2.75 13.33
CA ILE A 481 -43.84 -1.94 14.05
C ILE A 481 -43.27 -1.15 15.25
N CYS A 482 -43.22 0.17 15.13
CA CYS A 482 -43.39 1.08 16.27
C CYS A 482 -44.58 2.00 15.99
N ARG A 483 -45.70 1.71 16.66
CA ARG A 483 -46.74 2.70 16.94
C ARG A 483 -46.20 3.64 18.02
N SER A 484 -46.38 4.93 17.79
CA SER A 484 -46.54 6.00 18.79
C SER A 484 -45.55 6.08 19.95
N ALA A 485 -44.58 7.01 19.86
CA ALA A 485 -44.16 7.86 20.98
C ALA A 485 -43.36 9.09 20.48
N GLY A 486 -43.86 10.28 20.79
CA GLY A 486 -43.06 11.47 21.12
C GLY A 486 -42.22 12.15 20.03
N LYS A 487 -42.72 13.30 19.54
CA LYS A 487 -41.92 14.37 18.92
C LYS A 487 -40.70 14.73 19.79
N ASN A 488 -39.49 14.79 19.20
CA ASN A 488 -38.57 15.94 19.20
C ASN A 488 -37.14 15.55 18.77
N GLY A 489 -36.59 16.27 17.76
CA GLY A 489 -35.20 16.73 17.84
C GLY A 489 -34.08 16.05 17.04
N CYS A 490 -34.32 15.55 15.82
CA CYS A 490 -33.23 15.42 14.83
C CYS A 490 -33.75 15.94 13.50
N GLU A 491 -33.39 17.19 13.16
CA GLU A 491 -33.84 17.87 11.95
C GLU A 491 -33.32 17.12 10.72
N THR A 492 -34.25 16.51 10.00
CA THR A 492 -34.03 15.90 8.70
C THR A 492 -33.42 16.93 7.74
N VAL A 493 -32.22 16.66 7.20
CA VAL A 493 -31.56 17.47 6.18
C VAL A 493 -32.56 17.80 5.05
N GLY A 494 -32.96 19.07 4.94
CA GLY A 494 -33.79 19.59 3.85
C GLY A 494 -33.03 19.65 2.51
N PRO A 495 -33.69 20.04 1.40
CA PRO A 495 -33.03 20.17 0.11
C PRO A 495 -31.81 21.10 0.18
N PRO A 496 -30.81 20.95 -0.70
CA PRO A 496 -29.56 21.72 -0.70
C PRO A 496 -29.76 23.24 -0.58
N THR A 497 -30.90 23.74 -1.06
CA THR A 497 -31.30 25.16 -1.10
C THR A 497 -31.84 25.71 0.21
N ALA A 498 -32.16 24.87 1.21
CA ALA A 498 -32.89 25.30 2.41
C ALA A 498 -32.09 26.15 3.40
N TYR A 499 -30.75 26.17 3.30
CA TYR A 499 -29.87 26.74 4.31
C TYR A 499 -28.97 27.83 3.73
N ARG A 500 -29.53 29.00 3.44
CA ARG A 500 -28.83 30.13 2.78
C ARG A 500 -28.75 31.39 3.64
N LEU A 501 -27.65 32.11 3.47
CA LEU A 501 -27.44 33.49 3.92
C LEU A 501 -26.83 34.27 2.75
N GLY A 502 -27.68 34.91 1.92
CA GLY A 502 -27.26 35.45 0.63
C GLY A 502 -26.78 34.33 -0.32
N ASP A 503 -25.65 34.55 -0.99
CA ASP A 503 -25.02 33.57 -1.91
C ASP A 503 -24.28 32.43 -1.18
N LEU A 504 -24.22 32.49 0.16
CA LEU A 504 -23.55 31.49 0.97
C LEU A 504 -24.53 30.43 1.46
N ARG A 505 -24.13 29.16 1.36
CA ARG A 505 -24.81 28.04 2.01
C ARG A 505 -24.20 27.77 3.38
N VAL A 506 -25.05 27.79 4.39
CA VAL A 506 -24.69 27.59 5.80
C VAL A 506 -25.58 26.49 6.40
N PRO A 507 -25.19 25.21 6.32
CA PRO A 507 -26.00 24.14 6.89
C PRO A 507 -26.13 24.28 8.42
N PRO A 508 -27.22 23.76 9.02
CA PRO A 508 -27.37 23.74 10.46
C PRO A 508 -26.25 22.91 11.09
N PRO A 509 -25.78 23.27 12.30
CA PRO A 509 -24.75 22.51 12.99
C PRO A 509 -25.26 21.14 13.39
N VAL A 510 -24.36 20.15 13.40
CA VAL A 510 -24.71 18.74 13.67
C VAL A 510 -23.90 18.21 14.84
N THR A 511 -24.57 17.49 15.72
CA THR A 511 -23.90 16.73 16.79
C THR A 511 -23.55 15.34 16.28
N ARG A 512 -22.29 14.92 16.45
CA ARG A 512 -21.80 13.62 15.97
C ARG A 512 -20.80 12.97 16.91
N ASN A 513 -20.73 11.65 16.80
CA ASN A 513 -19.75 10.80 17.44
C ASN A 513 -18.48 10.73 16.58
N LEU A 514 -17.34 11.10 17.16
CA LEU A 514 -16.01 10.95 16.58
C LEU A 514 -15.31 9.81 17.32
N SER A 515 -15.18 8.66 16.66
CA SER A 515 -14.54 7.49 17.26
C SER A 515 -13.24 7.15 16.54
N CYS A 516 -12.28 6.62 17.28
CA CYS A 516 -11.08 6.03 16.68
C CYS A 516 -10.60 4.82 17.46
N ARG A 517 -9.97 3.86 16.78
CA ARG A 517 -9.33 2.74 17.46
C ARG A 517 -8.03 3.19 18.11
N ILE A 518 -7.81 2.71 19.34
CA ILE A 518 -6.58 3.01 20.07
C ILE A 518 -5.39 2.39 19.35
N LYS A 519 -4.50 3.25 18.84
CA LYS A 519 -3.29 2.83 18.13
C LYS A 519 -2.35 2.12 19.12
N PRO A 520 -1.61 1.08 18.71
CA PRO A 520 -0.66 0.40 19.60
C PRO A 520 0.37 1.34 20.25
N ALA A 521 0.77 2.42 19.55
CA ALA A 521 1.70 3.42 20.06
C ALA A 521 1.13 4.27 21.20
N TRP A 522 -0.19 4.41 21.31
CA TRP A 522 -0.85 5.21 22.36
C TRP A 522 -0.98 4.45 23.70
N ARG A 523 -0.74 3.13 23.69
CA ARG A 523 -0.88 2.30 24.90
C ARG A 523 0.19 2.67 25.92
N GLY A 524 -0.22 2.79 27.18
CA GLY A 524 0.61 3.28 28.28
C GLY A 524 0.73 4.80 28.35
N GLN A 525 0.22 5.55 27.36
CA GLN A 525 0.13 7.01 27.44
C GLN A 525 -1.17 7.43 28.13
N SER A 526 -1.20 8.65 28.69
CA SER A 526 -2.44 9.26 29.19
C SER A 526 -3.45 9.43 28.05
N ALA A 527 -4.67 8.96 28.25
CA ALA A 527 -5.78 9.13 27.32
C ALA A 527 -6.02 10.61 27.02
N LEU A 528 -5.86 11.48 28.02
CA LEU A 528 -6.03 12.92 27.87
C LEU A 528 -4.96 13.54 26.98
N GLN A 529 -3.69 13.18 27.19
CA GLN A 529 -2.58 13.67 26.36
C GLN A 529 -2.72 13.21 24.90
N VAL A 530 -3.18 11.98 24.69
CA VAL A 530 -3.48 11.46 23.34
C VAL A 530 -4.63 12.26 22.72
N ILE A 531 -5.72 12.51 23.44
CA ILE A 531 -6.85 13.31 22.94
C ILE A 531 -6.41 14.75 22.62
N GLN A 532 -5.61 15.37 23.49
CA GLN A 532 -5.14 16.73 23.27
C GLN A 532 -4.22 16.82 22.05
N ARG A 533 -3.36 15.82 21.83
CA ARG A 533 -2.47 15.75 20.67
C ARG A 533 -3.23 15.47 19.36
N GLU A 534 -4.12 14.48 19.36
CA GLU A 534 -4.73 13.95 18.14
C GLU A 534 -6.04 14.68 17.77
N TRP A 535 -6.82 15.13 18.75
CA TRP A 535 -8.14 15.75 18.54
C TRP A 535 -8.23 17.21 18.97
N ASN A 536 -7.40 17.63 19.93
CA ASN A 536 -7.32 18.98 20.48
C ASN A 536 -8.70 19.67 20.67
N PRO A 537 -9.62 19.08 21.46
CA PRO A 537 -10.96 19.64 21.63
C PRO A 537 -10.92 21.01 22.33
N PRO A 538 -11.78 21.97 21.93
CA PRO A 538 -11.98 23.18 22.70
C PRO A 538 -12.59 22.82 24.06
N TYR A 539 -12.29 23.60 25.10
CA TYR A 539 -12.83 23.39 26.46
C TYR A 539 -12.63 21.97 27.00
N LEU A 540 -11.42 21.42 26.85
CA LEU A 540 -11.11 20.02 27.15
C LEU A 540 -11.54 19.58 28.56
N SER A 541 -11.28 20.40 29.58
CA SER A 541 -11.65 20.11 30.98
C SER A 541 -13.17 20.02 31.17
N GLU A 542 -13.93 20.92 30.56
CA GLU A 542 -15.40 20.89 30.59
C GLU A 542 -15.95 19.69 29.80
N CYS A 543 -15.33 19.33 28.68
CA CYS A 543 -15.69 18.13 27.92
C CYS A 543 -15.56 16.84 28.77
N MET A 544 -14.53 16.76 29.62
CA MET A 544 -14.38 15.65 30.57
C MET A 544 -15.48 15.66 31.63
N GLY A 545 -15.76 16.81 32.23
CA GLY A 545 -16.79 16.96 33.26
C GLY A 545 -18.20 16.63 32.77
N LEU A 546 -18.47 16.87 31.48
CA LEU A 546 -19.75 16.56 30.82
C LEU A 546 -19.81 15.13 30.25
N GLY A 547 -18.75 14.33 30.39
CA GLY A 547 -18.72 12.94 29.90
C GLY A 547 -18.75 12.79 28.37
N LEU A 548 -18.28 13.82 27.65
CA LEU A 548 -18.24 13.86 26.18
C LEU A 548 -17.04 13.13 25.58
N LEU A 549 -16.10 12.68 26.43
CA LEU A 549 -14.91 11.92 26.06
C LEU A 549 -14.97 10.54 26.72
N ARG A 550 -14.87 9.47 25.94
CA ARG A 550 -15.05 8.09 26.42
C ARG A 550 -14.01 7.12 25.86
N ILE A 551 -13.74 6.07 26.61
CA ILE A 551 -13.00 4.87 26.18
C ILE A 551 -14.02 3.75 25.95
N ASN A 552 -13.83 2.96 24.89
CA ASN A 552 -14.73 1.86 24.53
C ASN A 552 -16.21 2.28 24.48
N GLU A 553 -16.46 3.48 23.95
CA GLU A 553 -17.78 4.12 23.77
C GLU A 553 -18.57 4.44 25.06
N THR A 554 -18.19 3.88 26.20
CA THR A 554 -19.02 3.85 27.41
C THR A 554 -18.32 4.38 28.67
N GLU A 555 -17.00 4.23 28.79
CA GLU A 555 -16.24 4.64 29.98
C GLU A 555 -15.86 6.12 29.87
N PRO A 556 -16.42 7.04 30.70
CA PRO A 556 -16.08 8.46 30.63
C PRO A 556 -14.65 8.71 31.12
N ILE A 557 -13.93 9.59 30.41
CA ILE A 557 -12.58 10.00 30.77
C ILE A 557 -12.69 11.14 31.78
N VAL A 558 -12.67 10.78 33.07
CA VAL A 558 -12.86 11.71 34.19
C VAL A 558 -11.55 12.12 34.89
N SER A 559 -10.41 11.55 34.48
CA SER A 559 -9.10 11.80 35.11
C SER A 559 -8.02 12.00 34.06
N GLU A 560 -7.16 13.01 34.27
CA GLU A 560 -5.99 13.31 33.44
C GLU A 560 -4.94 12.18 33.43
N HIS A 561 -5.00 11.29 34.43
CA HIS A 561 -4.05 10.18 34.61
C HIS A 561 -4.55 8.83 34.08
N ARG A 562 -5.74 8.76 33.45
CA ARG A 562 -6.23 7.49 32.88
C ARG A 562 -5.32 7.05 31.73
N LEU A 563 -4.49 6.05 31.96
CA LEU A 563 -3.56 5.48 30.96
C LEU A 563 -4.29 4.52 30.03
N LEU A 564 -4.02 4.55 28.72
CA LEU A 564 -4.64 3.63 27.77
C LEU A 564 -4.06 2.21 27.89
N HIS A 565 -4.90 1.23 28.19
CA HIS A 565 -4.52 -0.16 28.39
C HIS A 565 -4.63 -1.00 27.12
N THR A 566 -4.06 -2.19 27.14
CA THR A 566 -4.15 -3.18 26.05
C THR A 566 -5.56 -3.71 25.81
N SER A 567 -6.44 -3.62 26.82
CA SER A 567 -7.86 -3.94 26.72
C SER A 567 -8.67 -2.84 26.05
N ASP A 568 -8.18 -1.60 26.05
CA ASP A 568 -8.89 -0.46 25.50
C ASP A 568 -8.79 -0.51 23.97
N SER A 569 -9.96 -0.42 23.33
CA SER A 569 -10.15 -0.69 21.90
C SER A 569 -10.45 0.57 21.09
N SER A 570 -11.18 1.53 21.67
CA SER A 570 -11.54 2.79 21.02
C SER A 570 -11.54 3.98 21.97
N LEU A 571 -11.31 5.16 21.41
CA LEU A 571 -11.67 6.45 21.99
C LEU A 571 -12.91 6.96 21.26
N LEU A 572 -13.80 7.62 21.99
CA LEU A 572 -15.00 8.28 21.46
C LEU A 572 -15.06 9.72 21.98
N ARG A 573 -15.45 10.63 21.11
CA ARG A 573 -15.76 12.02 21.43
C ARG A 573 -17.10 12.43 20.83
N ILE A 574 -18.01 12.94 21.64
CA ILE A 574 -19.26 13.56 21.17
C ILE A 574 -18.97 15.04 20.88
N SER A 575 -19.27 15.51 19.67
CA SER A 575 -18.96 16.90 19.26
C SER A 575 -20.12 17.56 18.53
N HIS A 576 -20.40 18.82 18.90
CA HIS A 576 -21.27 19.71 18.14
C HIS A 576 -20.42 20.49 17.13
N VAL A 577 -20.70 20.31 15.83
CA VAL A 577 -19.84 20.81 14.75
C VAL A 577 -20.59 21.72 13.80
N HIS A 578 -20.01 22.89 13.52
CA HIS A 578 -20.42 23.80 12.45
C HIS A 578 -19.56 23.54 11.21
N GLU A 579 -20.18 23.47 10.03
CA GLU A 579 -19.45 23.40 8.77
C GLU A 579 -19.11 24.81 8.27
N ALA A 580 -17.95 24.93 7.62
CA ALA A 580 -17.58 26.20 6.99
C ALA A 580 -18.54 26.50 5.81
N PRO A 581 -18.95 27.78 5.64
CA PRO A 581 -19.83 28.18 4.55
C PRO A 581 -19.15 28.00 3.20
N ILE A 582 -19.96 27.74 2.17
CA ILE A 582 -19.54 27.67 0.77
C ILE A 582 -20.34 28.67 -0.06
N VAL A 583 -19.76 29.15 -1.16
CA VAL A 583 -20.52 29.86 -2.20
C VAL A 583 -21.28 28.82 -3.00
N LEU A 584 -22.61 28.95 -3.00
CA LEU A 584 -23.47 28.11 -3.81
C LEU A 584 -24.48 29.01 -4.52
N PRO A 585 -24.35 29.22 -5.84
CA PRO A 585 -25.31 30.01 -6.62
C PRO A 585 -26.75 29.52 -6.40
N GLU A 586 -27.72 30.42 -6.49
CA GLU A 586 -29.14 30.03 -6.41
C GLU A 586 -29.52 28.98 -7.45
N GLY A 587 -30.38 28.06 -7.03
CA GLY A 587 -30.82 26.93 -7.84
C GLY A 587 -30.02 25.63 -7.62
N ASP A 588 -30.35 24.68 -8.48
CA ASP A 588 -29.78 23.34 -8.51
C ASP A 588 -28.41 23.33 -9.19
N ILE A 589 -27.55 22.40 -8.78
CA ILE A 589 -26.26 22.21 -9.46
C ILE A 589 -26.53 21.67 -10.86
N PRO A 590 -26.02 22.32 -11.93
CA PRO A 590 -26.26 21.86 -13.30
C PRO A 590 -25.74 20.45 -13.51
N LEU A 591 -26.62 19.59 -14.03
CA LEU A 591 -26.36 18.18 -14.23
C LEU A 591 -26.91 17.74 -15.59
N GLN A 592 -26.01 17.35 -16.49
CA GLN A 592 -26.34 16.81 -17.79
C GLN A 592 -26.25 15.29 -17.76
N LYS A 593 -27.23 14.61 -18.36
CA LYS A 593 -27.24 13.17 -18.58
C LYS A 593 -26.77 12.87 -19.99
N VAL A 594 -25.73 12.06 -20.12
CA VAL A 594 -25.15 11.63 -21.39
C VAL A 594 -25.42 10.14 -21.56
N MET A 595 -26.06 9.79 -22.68
CA MET A 595 -26.40 8.41 -23.00
C MET A 595 -25.20 7.68 -23.60
N LEU A 596 -24.81 6.58 -22.98
CA LEU A 596 -23.86 5.62 -23.52
C LEU A 596 -24.55 4.73 -24.55
N SER A 597 -23.83 4.38 -25.61
CA SER A 597 -24.36 3.54 -26.68
C SER A 597 -24.64 2.12 -26.17
N GLU A 598 -25.60 1.44 -26.81
CA GLU A 598 -25.91 0.03 -26.48
C GLU A 598 -24.67 -0.86 -26.56
N ALA A 599 -23.75 -0.56 -27.49
CA ALA A 599 -22.48 -1.26 -27.61
C ALA A 599 -21.60 -1.09 -26.37
N VAL A 600 -21.51 0.12 -25.79
CA VAL A 600 -20.78 0.37 -24.54
C VAL A 600 -21.45 -0.35 -23.37
N VAL A 601 -22.77 -0.21 -23.23
CA VAL A 601 -23.53 -0.80 -22.13
C VAL A 601 -23.44 -2.32 -22.13
N SER A 602 -23.58 -2.95 -23.30
CA SER A 602 -23.49 -4.40 -23.48
C SER A 602 -22.06 -4.92 -23.26
N HIS A 603 -21.06 -4.27 -23.87
CA HIS A 603 -19.67 -4.68 -23.76
C HIS A 603 -19.17 -4.65 -22.30
N TYR A 604 -19.47 -3.57 -21.56
CA TYR A 604 -19.06 -3.40 -20.17
C TYR A 604 -20.08 -3.86 -19.12
N ARG A 605 -21.23 -4.40 -19.56
CA ARG A 605 -22.32 -4.88 -18.70
C ARG A 605 -22.76 -3.82 -17.67
N LEU A 606 -22.95 -2.58 -18.14
CA LEU A 606 -23.45 -1.48 -17.32
C LEU A 606 -24.94 -1.70 -17.02
N ASN A 607 -25.38 -1.38 -15.80
CA ASN A 607 -26.79 -1.55 -15.42
C ASN A 607 -27.67 -0.37 -15.89
N ASP A 608 -27.07 0.78 -16.10
CA ASP A 608 -27.70 2.01 -16.57
C ASP A 608 -26.94 2.49 -17.82
N PRO A 609 -27.59 3.06 -18.84
CA PRO A 609 -26.91 3.68 -19.96
C PRO A 609 -26.47 5.13 -19.70
N THR A 610 -26.68 5.69 -18.51
CA THR A 610 -26.59 7.14 -18.27
C THR A 610 -25.33 7.54 -17.48
N LEU A 611 -24.41 8.24 -18.14
CA LEU A 611 -23.28 8.92 -17.52
C LEU A 611 -23.65 10.37 -17.16
N TRP A 612 -23.30 10.85 -15.96
CA TRP A 612 -23.67 12.20 -15.55
C TRP A 612 -22.49 13.16 -15.56
N VAL A 613 -22.73 14.33 -16.11
CA VAL A 613 -21.77 15.43 -16.25
C VAL A 613 -22.28 16.59 -15.39
N CYS A 614 -21.56 16.91 -14.33
CA CYS A 614 -21.87 17.96 -13.39
C CYS A 614 -20.98 19.19 -13.66
N ASN A 615 -21.57 20.38 -13.67
CA ASN A 615 -20.80 21.63 -13.62
C ASN A 615 -20.61 22.03 -12.15
N LYS A 616 -19.50 21.59 -11.53
CA LYS A 616 -19.24 21.83 -10.12
C LYS A 616 -18.99 23.33 -9.87
N PRO A 617 -19.74 23.98 -8.96
CA PRO A 617 -19.44 25.35 -8.56
C PRO A 617 -18.06 25.46 -7.88
N THR A 618 -17.47 26.66 -7.89
CA THR A 618 -16.28 26.95 -7.08
C THR A 618 -16.61 26.87 -5.59
N THR A 619 -15.60 26.73 -4.73
CA THR A 619 -15.67 26.56 -3.26
C THR A 619 -16.29 25.26 -2.73
N VAL A 620 -16.94 24.46 -3.57
CA VAL A 620 -17.56 23.18 -3.21
C VAL A 620 -16.55 22.02 -3.27
N PRO A 621 -16.28 21.30 -2.16
CA PRO A 621 -15.46 20.10 -2.19
C PRO A 621 -16.23 18.92 -2.81
N VAL A 622 -15.52 18.06 -3.55
CA VAL A 622 -16.17 16.90 -4.22
C VAL A 622 -16.69 15.88 -3.21
N HIS A 623 -15.87 15.48 -2.24
CA HIS A 623 -16.21 14.51 -1.20
C HIS A 623 -16.32 15.19 0.16
N PRO A 624 -17.06 14.59 1.12
CA PRO A 624 -16.95 14.95 2.53
C PRO A 624 -15.48 14.90 2.98
N ALA A 625 -14.95 16.02 3.45
CA ALA A 625 -13.56 16.15 3.87
C ALA A 625 -13.38 17.35 4.80
N GLY A 626 -12.64 17.15 5.90
CA GLY A 626 -12.31 18.21 6.86
C GLY A 626 -13.57 18.91 7.39
N PRO A 627 -13.68 20.25 7.26
CA PRO A 627 -14.82 21.01 7.78
C PRO A 627 -16.08 20.96 6.89
N TYR A 628 -16.09 20.16 5.82
CA TYR A 628 -17.20 20.09 4.87
C TYR A 628 -17.74 18.66 4.79
N ASN A 629 -18.99 18.46 5.19
CA ASN A 629 -19.72 17.19 5.05
C ASN A 629 -20.96 17.42 4.20
N HIS A 630 -21.98 18.09 4.75
CA HIS A 630 -23.21 18.49 4.04
C HIS A 630 -22.95 19.50 2.92
N ASN A 631 -21.85 20.26 2.99
CA ASN A 631 -21.39 21.17 1.94
C ASN A 631 -20.60 20.47 0.81
N SER A 632 -20.47 19.14 0.81
CA SER A 632 -19.81 18.42 -0.30
C SER A 632 -20.73 18.20 -1.50
N LEU A 633 -20.16 18.14 -2.71
CA LEU A 633 -20.91 17.94 -3.95
C LEU A 633 -21.76 16.67 -3.92
N VAL A 634 -21.23 15.56 -3.39
CA VAL A 634 -21.98 14.30 -3.26
C VAL A 634 -23.25 14.49 -2.44
N GLN A 635 -23.17 15.16 -1.29
CA GLN A 635 -24.32 15.43 -0.43
C GLN A 635 -25.31 16.40 -1.08
N LEU A 636 -24.82 17.43 -1.76
CA LEU A 636 -25.66 18.38 -2.48
C LEU A 636 -26.41 17.70 -3.64
N LEU A 637 -25.74 16.89 -4.46
CA LEU A 637 -26.38 16.15 -5.55
C LEU A 637 -27.38 15.11 -5.02
N GLN A 638 -27.04 14.38 -3.96
CA GLN A 638 -27.96 13.43 -3.33
C GLN A 638 -29.22 14.13 -2.79
N GLY A 639 -29.07 15.32 -2.19
CA GLY A 639 -30.19 16.12 -1.72
C GLY A 639 -31.06 16.70 -2.85
N GLN A 640 -30.43 17.11 -3.96
CA GLN A 640 -31.12 17.62 -5.16
C GLN A 640 -31.99 16.56 -5.83
N MET A 641 -31.60 15.29 -5.71
CA MET A 641 -32.22 14.15 -6.36
C MET A 641 -33.42 13.53 -5.65
N ALA A 642 -33.94 14.18 -4.60
CA ALA A 642 -34.86 13.60 -3.64
C ALA A 642 -36.15 13.00 -4.25
N SER A 643 -36.13 11.67 -4.41
CA SER A 643 -37.29 10.79 -4.19
C SER A 643 -36.91 9.57 -3.32
N ASP A 644 -35.65 9.13 -3.39
CA ASP A 644 -35.09 8.07 -2.54
C ASP A 644 -33.71 8.47 -1.99
N ARG A 645 -33.63 8.70 -0.67
CA ARG A 645 -32.39 9.12 0.03
C ARG A 645 -31.35 8.00 0.14
N THR A 646 -31.65 6.79 -0.33
CA THR A 646 -30.73 5.64 -0.29
C THR A 646 -29.75 5.59 -1.47
N VAL A 647 -29.95 6.43 -2.50
CA VAL A 647 -29.08 6.48 -3.68
C VAL A 647 -27.78 7.22 -3.36
N SER A 648 -26.65 6.52 -3.44
CA SER A 648 -25.31 7.09 -3.29
C SER A 648 -24.80 7.64 -4.62
N ILE A 649 -24.28 8.87 -4.63
CA ILE A 649 -23.60 9.45 -5.80
C ILE A 649 -22.11 9.11 -5.77
N HIS A 650 -21.60 8.60 -6.89
CA HIS A 650 -20.21 8.21 -7.07
C HIS A 650 -19.52 9.16 -8.06
N PRO A 651 -18.66 10.08 -7.59
CA PRO A 651 -17.74 10.82 -8.45
C PRO A 651 -16.76 9.88 -9.15
N LEU A 652 -16.50 10.10 -10.43
CA LEU A 652 -15.59 9.29 -11.24
C LEU A 652 -14.15 9.83 -11.26
N HIS A 653 -14.00 11.11 -10.91
CA HIS A 653 -12.71 11.75 -10.62
C HIS A 653 -12.96 12.94 -9.69
N ARG A 654 -11.90 13.66 -9.31
CA ARG A 654 -11.99 14.85 -8.47
C ARG A 654 -11.30 16.06 -9.11
N ILE A 655 -11.79 17.24 -8.75
CA ILE A 655 -11.15 18.54 -8.95
C ILE A 655 -11.11 19.27 -7.60
N ASP A 656 -10.21 20.24 -7.44
CA ASP A 656 -10.02 20.91 -6.16
C ASP A 656 -11.27 21.69 -5.71
N ARG A 657 -11.40 21.93 -4.40
CA ARG A 657 -12.52 22.68 -3.81
C ARG A 657 -12.76 24.02 -4.53
N VAL A 658 -11.69 24.77 -4.77
CA VAL A 658 -11.73 26.10 -5.37
C VAL A 658 -11.83 26.07 -6.90
N THR A 659 -11.54 24.94 -7.55
CA THR A 659 -11.66 24.76 -9.00
C THR A 659 -13.11 24.52 -9.38
N SER A 660 -13.63 25.23 -10.37
CA SER A 660 -14.99 25.02 -10.90
C SER A 660 -14.98 24.12 -12.14
N GLY A 661 -16.14 23.66 -12.58
CA GLY A 661 -16.32 23.06 -13.90
C GLY A 661 -16.61 21.56 -13.92
N LEU A 662 -16.37 20.96 -15.08
CA LEU A 662 -16.76 19.62 -15.49
C LEU A 662 -16.25 18.53 -14.53
N LEU A 663 -17.20 17.82 -13.93
CA LEU A 663 -16.99 16.63 -13.11
C LEU A 663 -17.92 15.51 -13.55
N LEU A 664 -17.38 14.31 -13.75
CA LEU A 664 -18.17 13.13 -14.06
C LEU A 664 -18.60 12.41 -12.77
N CYS A 665 -19.86 11.98 -12.73
CA CYS A 665 -20.42 11.23 -11.61
C CYS A 665 -21.50 10.25 -12.07
N THR A 666 -21.96 9.38 -11.17
CA THR A 666 -22.98 8.37 -11.46
C THR A 666 -23.67 7.91 -10.17
N PRO A 667 -24.98 7.61 -10.17
CA PRO A 667 -25.65 6.91 -9.08
C PRO A 667 -25.40 5.39 -9.12
N ASP A 668 -24.89 4.86 -10.24
CA ASP A 668 -24.72 3.43 -10.44
C ASP A 668 -23.27 2.99 -10.14
N PRO A 669 -23.06 2.15 -9.11
CA PRO A 669 -21.73 1.69 -8.76
C PRO A 669 -21.07 0.82 -9.85
N THR A 670 -21.79 0.32 -10.87
CA THR A 670 -21.16 -0.35 -12.03
C THR A 670 -20.39 0.62 -12.90
N HIS A 671 -20.92 1.82 -13.14
CA HIS A 671 -20.22 2.87 -13.88
C HIS A 671 -18.97 3.33 -13.16
N ALA A 672 -19.05 3.49 -11.83
CA ALA A 672 -17.89 3.84 -11.04
C ALA A 672 -16.78 2.78 -11.12
N ARG A 673 -17.14 1.49 -11.13
CA ARG A 673 -16.17 0.39 -11.31
C ARG A 673 -15.57 0.39 -12.71
N TRP A 674 -16.41 0.49 -13.74
CA TRP A 674 -16.01 0.56 -15.14
C TRP A 674 -15.06 1.73 -15.40
N PHE A 675 -15.43 2.93 -14.95
CA PHE A 675 -14.60 4.12 -15.14
C PHE A 675 -13.24 3.98 -14.46
N HIS A 676 -13.17 3.42 -13.26
CA HIS A 676 -11.87 3.25 -12.58
C HIS A 676 -11.03 2.08 -13.12
N SER A 677 -11.63 1.05 -13.74
CA SER A 677 -10.87 -0.08 -14.30
C SER A 677 -10.41 0.18 -15.74
N GLU A 678 -11.23 0.84 -16.56
CA GLU A 678 -10.98 0.95 -18.00
C GLU A 678 -10.46 2.33 -18.42
N MET A 679 -10.91 3.41 -17.77
CA MET A 679 -10.55 4.77 -18.16
C MET A 679 -9.23 5.21 -17.53
N ASN A 680 -8.12 4.87 -18.19
CA ASN A 680 -6.80 5.36 -17.83
C ASN A 680 -6.64 6.86 -18.14
N GLN A 681 -5.74 7.55 -17.41
CA GLN A 681 -5.49 9.00 -17.56
C GLN A 681 -5.11 9.42 -19.00
N GLN A 682 -4.62 8.49 -19.83
CA GLN A 682 -4.26 8.75 -21.23
C GLN A 682 -5.44 8.63 -22.22
N GLN A 683 -6.57 8.02 -21.82
CA GLN A 683 -7.76 7.87 -22.68
C GLN A 683 -8.74 9.05 -22.56
N MET A 684 -8.66 9.81 -21.46
CA MET A 684 -9.46 11.01 -21.24
C MET A 684 -8.57 12.24 -21.24
N ARG A 685 -8.69 13.04 -22.29
CA ARG A 685 -8.02 14.32 -22.40
C ARG A 685 -8.81 15.39 -21.67
N LYS A 686 -8.18 16.02 -20.67
CA LYS A 686 -8.80 17.08 -19.88
C LYS A 686 -8.30 18.45 -20.31
N LEU A 687 -9.23 19.37 -20.54
CA LEU A 687 -8.95 20.77 -20.86
C LEU A 687 -9.51 21.67 -19.77
N TYR A 688 -8.65 22.53 -19.26
CA TYR A 688 -8.96 23.55 -18.26
C TYR A 688 -8.67 24.92 -18.84
N ILE A 689 -9.42 25.93 -18.40
CA ILE A 689 -9.09 27.32 -18.66
C ILE A 689 -8.63 27.95 -17.34
N ALA A 690 -7.52 28.67 -17.39
CA ALA A 690 -6.99 29.44 -16.28
C ALA A 690 -6.78 30.89 -16.71
N MET A 691 -7.14 31.83 -15.85
CA MET A 691 -6.61 33.19 -15.94
C MET A 691 -5.37 33.26 -15.04
N VAL A 692 -4.27 33.78 -15.57
CA VAL A 692 -3.00 33.91 -14.84
C VAL A 692 -2.48 35.34 -14.88
N HIS A 693 -1.73 35.73 -13.85
CA HIS A 693 -1.07 37.03 -13.80
C HIS A 693 0.10 37.11 -14.79
N GLY A 694 0.31 38.29 -15.36
CA GLY A 694 1.37 38.61 -16.31
C GLY A 694 1.10 38.08 -17.72
N ARG A 695 1.93 38.53 -18.66
CA ARG A 695 1.95 38.05 -20.05
C ARG A 695 2.56 36.66 -20.16
N PHE A 696 1.73 35.63 -20.35
CA PHE A 696 2.18 34.25 -20.54
C PHE A 696 2.76 34.05 -21.96
N ASP A 697 4.09 34.04 -22.08
CA ASP A 697 4.79 33.80 -23.34
C ASP A 697 5.64 32.51 -23.26
N GLY A 698 5.16 31.45 -23.89
CA GLY A 698 5.84 30.15 -23.91
C GLY A 698 7.26 30.20 -24.50
N LYS A 699 7.53 31.07 -25.50
CA LYS A 699 8.86 31.20 -26.12
C LYS A 699 9.85 31.80 -25.12
N GLN A 700 9.46 32.85 -24.40
CA GLN A 700 10.29 33.49 -23.39
C GLN A 700 10.55 32.55 -22.20
N LEU A 701 9.55 31.79 -21.78
CA LEU A 701 9.67 30.87 -20.65
C LEU A 701 10.72 29.77 -20.91
N VAL A 702 10.79 29.23 -22.13
CA VAL A 702 11.84 28.25 -22.50
C VAL A 702 13.24 28.89 -22.54
N GLN A 703 13.37 30.13 -22.98
CA GLN A 703 14.67 30.83 -22.99
C GLN A 703 15.17 31.13 -21.56
N HIS A 704 14.27 31.54 -20.66
CA HIS A 704 14.61 31.76 -19.24
C HIS A 704 14.92 30.46 -18.49
N GLU A 705 14.38 29.32 -18.93
CA GLU A 705 14.73 28.01 -18.37
C GLU A 705 16.22 27.68 -18.56
N GLU A 706 16.82 28.02 -19.70
CA GLU A 706 18.25 27.78 -19.94
C GLU A 706 19.14 28.48 -18.90
N GLN A 707 18.69 29.62 -18.36
CA GLN A 707 19.34 30.30 -17.23
C GLN A 707 19.00 29.66 -15.86
N ARG A 708 17.79 29.10 -15.71
CA ARG A 708 17.34 28.36 -14.49
C ARG A 708 17.87 26.93 -14.40
N ARG A 709 18.49 26.38 -15.47
CA ARG A 709 19.10 25.02 -15.57
C ARG A 709 20.13 24.66 -14.50
N ARG A 710 20.55 25.59 -13.63
CA ARG A 710 21.43 25.30 -12.48
C ARG A 710 20.77 24.43 -11.40
N SER A 711 19.45 24.24 -11.39
CA SER A 711 18.75 23.38 -10.41
C SER A 711 18.12 22.10 -10.98
N GLY A 712 17.89 21.99 -12.30
CA GLY A 712 17.39 20.78 -12.97
C GLY A 712 15.94 20.35 -12.67
N VAL A 713 15.17 21.10 -11.87
CA VAL A 713 13.88 20.63 -11.31
C VAL A 713 12.67 20.93 -12.21
N LEU A 714 12.70 22.04 -12.97
CA LEU A 714 11.62 22.48 -13.85
C LEU A 714 12.11 22.39 -15.29
N GLN A 715 11.49 21.50 -16.09
CA GLN A 715 11.82 21.30 -17.49
C GLN A 715 10.71 21.82 -18.39
N CYS A 716 11.03 22.70 -19.34
CA CYS A 716 10.07 23.22 -20.30
C CYS A 716 10.52 22.95 -21.74
N ARG A 717 9.55 22.72 -22.62
CA ARG A 717 9.82 22.64 -24.06
C ARG A 717 8.63 23.10 -24.87
N LEU A 718 8.91 23.61 -26.07
CA LEU A 718 7.88 23.92 -27.04
C LEU A 718 7.52 22.64 -27.81
N VAL A 719 6.23 22.36 -27.93
CA VAL A 719 5.70 21.27 -28.76
C VAL A 719 4.73 21.84 -29.80
N ALA A 720 4.75 21.27 -31.01
CA ALA A 720 3.88 21.71 -32.10
C ALA A 720 2.42 21.31 -31.83
N GLY A 721 1.48 22.24 -32.05
CA GLY A 721 0.06 21.94 -32.14
C GLY A 721 -0.30 21.15 -33.41
N PRO A 722 -1.50 20.55 -33.49
CA PRO A 722 -1.88 19.71 -34.61
C PRO A 722 -2.06 20.46 -35.94
N THR A 723 -1.87 19.76 -37.05
CA THR A 723 -1.61 20.30 -38.39
C THR A 723 -2.85 20.74 -39.19
N ASN A 724 -4.07 20.59 -38.67
CA ASN A 724 -5.29 20.58 -39.51
C ASN A 724 -6.13 21.88 -39.56
N SER A 725 -5.57 23.07 -39.32
CA SER A 725 -6.28 24.33 -39.64
C SER A 725 -5.34 25.46 -40.03
N VAL A 726 -5.81 26.33 -40.93
CA VAL A 726 -5.03 27.28 -41.76
C VAL A 726 -4.74 28.62 -41.03
N GLU A 727 -4.61 28.63 -39.70
CA GLU A 727 -4.35 29.88 -38.95
C GLU A 727 -2.93 29.95 -38.37
N ASN A 728 -2.45 31.18 -38.17
CA ASN A 728 -1.07 31.64 -37.95
C ASN A 728 -0.16 30.68 -37.18
N MET A 729 1.09 30.55 -37.66
CA MET A 729 2.10 29.64 -37.13
C MET A 729 2.56 29.99 -35.70
N GLU A 730 2.35 31.24 -35.26
CA GLU A 730 2.73 31.71 -33.91
C GLU A 730 1.74 31.30 -32.81
N ASP A 731 0.47 31.05 -33.14
CA ASP A 731 -0.59 30.66 -32.18
C ASP A 731 -0.57 29.16 -31.82
N ARG A 732 0.35 28.40 -32.43
CA ARG A 732 0.45 26.93 -32.34
C ARG A 732 1.45 26.43 -31.28
N ILE A 733 1.99 27.34 -30.48
CA ILE A 733 3.06 27.03 -29.54
C ILE A 733 2.46 26.53 -28.23
N ILE A 734 2.65 25.26 -27.96
CA ILE A 734 2.26 24.64 -26.71
C ILE A 734 3.51 24.53 -25.84
N LEU A 735 3.46 25.14 -24.65
CA LEU A 735 4.49 24.95 -23.63
C LEU A 735 4.18 23.67 -22.86
N GLU A 736 5.06 22.68 -22.97
CA GLU A 736 5.04 21.50 -22.10
C GLU A 736 5.97 21.74 -20.91
N CYS A 737 5.41 21.65 -19.71
CA CYS A 737 6.10 21.81 -18.44
C CYS A 737 6.12 20.45 -17.71
N SER A 738 7.31 19.95 -17.43
CA SER A 738 7.58 18.74 -16.64
C SER A 738 8.29 19.14 -15.35
N ALA A 739 7.62 18.96 -14.22
CA ALA A 739 8.19 19.23 -12.91
C ALA A 739 7.62 18.26 -11.87
N PRO A 740 8.44 17.57 -11.07
CA PRO A 740 7.91 16.67 -10.05
C PRO A 740 7.28 17.44 -8.88
N ILE A 741 6.12 16.97 -8.37
CA ILE A 741 5.36 17.63 -7.30
C ILE A 741 5.39 16.82 -6.01
N HIS A 742 5.80 17.45 -4.91
CA HIS A 742 5.84 16.88 -3.56
C HIS A 742 4.82 17.57 -2.62
N THR A 743 4.44 16.89 -1.53
CA THR A 743 3.61 17.46 -0.45
C THR A 743 4.53 17.92 0.68
N SER A 744 4.81 19.23 0.74
CA SER A 744 5.70 19.80 1.77
C SER A 744 5.05 19.89 3.14
N ASP A 745 3.75 20.19 3.18
CA ASP A 745 2.97 20.28 4.41
C ASP A 745 1.64 19.50 4.22
N PRO A 746 1.57 18.26 4.74
CA PRO A 746 0.35 17.46 4.70
C PRO A 746 -0.83 18.11 5.44
N ALA A 747 -0.57 18.80 6.57
CA ALA A 747 -1.61 19.36 7.43
C ALA A 747 -2.31 20.56 6.76
N ASN A 748 -1.55 21.37 6.03
CA ASN A 748 -2.07 22.55 5.31
C ASN A 748 -2.29 22.29 3.81
N GLY A 749 -2.01 21.08 3.32
CA GLY A 749 -2.23 20.71 1.93
C GLY A 749 -1.36 21.47 0.93
N ILE A 750 -0.15 21.89 1.32
CA ILE A 750 0.78 22.64 0.46
C ILE A 750 1.51 21.69 -0.49
N ARG A 751 1.64 22.09 -1.75
CA ARG A 751 2.36 21.35 -2.80
C ARG A 751 3.46 22.22 -3.37
N ILE A 752 4.62 21.62 -3.60
CA ILE A 752 5.81 22.30 -4.13
C ILE A 752 6.42 21.50 -5.26
N ILE A 753 7.22 22.16 -6.08
CA ILE A 753 8.12 21.51 -7.03
C ILE A 753 9.35 21.00 -6.25
N ASP A 754 9.67 19.72 -6.41
CA ASP A 754 10.73 19.06 -5.66
C ASP A 754 11.35 17.95 -6.51
N ALA A 755 12.63 18.09 -6.88
CA ALA A 755 13.33 17.11 -7.72
C ALA A 755 13.55 15.76 -7.04
N VAL A 756 13.59 15.74 -5.70
CA VAL A 756 14.05 14.59 -4.92
C VAL A 756 12.87 13.75 -4.45
N TYR A 757 11.85 14.40 -3.89
CA TYR A 757 10.68 13.75 -3.30
C TYR A 757 9.41 13.91 -4.14
N GLY A 758 9.47 14.71 -5.21
CA GLY A 758 8.32 15.00 -6.05
C GLY A 758 7.95 13.85 -6.98
N LYS A 759 6.64 13.61 -7.15
CA LYS A 759 6.14 12.64 -8.12
C LYS A 759 6.09 13.30 -9.51
N PRO A 760 6.49 12.62 -10.61
CA PRO A 760 6.48 13.19 -11.94
C PRO A 760 5.12 13.78 -12.30
N ALA A 761 5.14 15.00 -12.85
CA ALA A 761 3.95 15.70 -13.29
C ALA A 761 4.23 16.47 -14.59
N VAL A 762 3.32 16.36 -15.55
CA VAL A 762 3.46 17.00 -16.87
C VAL A 762 2.18 17.72 -17.25
N SER A 763 2.29 18.97 -17.67
CA SER A 763 1.19 19.82 -18.11
C SER A 763 1.53 20.55 -19.40
N ARG A 764 0.55 20.73 -20.27
CA ARG A 764 0.65 21.55 -21.48
C ARG A 764 -0.16 22.83 -21.32
N PHE A 765 0.39 23.94 -21.79
CA PHE A 765 -0.20 25.26 -21.70
C PHE A 765 -0.17 25.96 -23.06
N GLN A 766 -1.26 26.63 -23.41
CA GLN A 766 -1.35 27.47 -24.59
C GLN A 766 -1.97 28.82 -24.21
N LEU A 767 -1.32 29.91 -24.62
CA LEU A 767 -1.90 31.24 -24.51
C LEU A 767 -3.12 31.33 -25.45
N LEU A 768 -4.28 31.72 -24.91
CA LEU A 768 -5.48 32.02 -25.70
C LEU A 768 -5.63 33.51 -25.94
N ASN A 769 -5.40 34.31 -24.91
CA ASN A 769 -5.50 35.77 -24.99
C ASN A 769 -4.61 36.41 -23.92
N TYR A 770 -4.09 37.60 -24.19
CA TYR A 770 -3.45 38.47 -23.19
C TYR A 770 -4.20 39.79 -23.14
N THR A 771 -4.56 40.22 -21.93
CA THR A 771 -5.25 41.48 -21.68
C THR A 771 -4.28 42.44 -21.02
N GLU A 772 -3.86 43.46 -21.76
CA GLU A 772 -2.85 44.42 -21.32
C GLU A 772 -3.35 45.32 -20.18
N SER A 773 -4.63 45.66 -20.14
CA SER A 773 -5.21 46.54 -19.11
C SER A 773 -5.14 45.96 -17.69
N ASP A 774 -5.26 44.63 -17.58
CA ASP A 774 -5.32 43.92 -16.30
C ASP A 774 -4.01 43.15 -16.02
N ASP A 775 -3.08 43.17 -16.97
CA ASP A 775 -1.86 42.34 -17.01
C ASP A 775 -2.15 40.87 -16.69
N THR A 776 -3.07 40.27 -17.44
CA THR A 776 -3.47 38.87 -17.28
C THR A 776 -3.52 38.12 -18.60
N SER A 777 -3.15 36.84 -18.56
CA SER A 777 -3.28 35.91 -19.67
C SER A 777 -4.36 34.87 -19.43
N LEU A 778 -5.19 34.64 -20.44
CA LEU A 778 -6.09 33.50 -20.50
C LEU A 778 -5.32 32.32 -21.12
N VAL A 779 -5.20 31.24 -20.38
CA VAL A 779 -4.37 30.07 -20.73
C VAL A 779 -5.24 28.82 -20.76
N LEU A 780 -5.13 28.07 -21.85
CA LEU A 780 -5.66 26.72 -21.96
C LEU A 780 -4.66 25.74 -21.36
N CYS A 781 -5.10 24.93 -20.42
CA CYS A 781 -4.27 23.95 -19.73
C CYS A 781 -4.73 22.53 -20.01
N SER A 782 -3.78 21.62 -20.28
CA SER A 782 -4.04 20.19 -20.40
C SER A 782 -3.06 19.41 -19.53
N PRO A 783 -3.47 18.93 -18.34
CA PRO A 783 -2.64 18.07 -17.52
C PRO A 783 -2.56 16.67 -18.14
N LEU A 784 -1.34 16.18 -18.39
CA LEU A 784 -1.08 14.81 -18.87
C LEU A 784 -0.96 13.81 -17.72
N THR A 785 -0.79 14.32 -16.50
CA THR A 785 -0.79 13.58 -15.24
C THR A 785 -1.82 14.19 -14.28
N GLY A 786 -2.28 13.45 -13.28
CA GLY A 786 -3.28 13.92 -12.31
C GLY A 786 -2.76 14.14 -10.89
N ARG A 787 -1.83 15.07 -10.64
CA ARG A 787 -1.38 15.41 -9.26
C ARG A 787 -2.28 16.46 -8.60
N ASN A 788 -2.36 16.43 -7.26
CA ASN A 788 -3.06 17.46 -6.48
C ASN A 788 -2.45 18.84 -6.73
N HIS A 789 -3.28 19.86 -6.99
CA HIS A 789 -2.88 21.24 -7.27
C HIS A 789 -1.90 21.38 -8.47
N GLN A 790 -1.81 20.40 -9.37
CA GLN A 790 -0.78 20.35 -10.41
C GLN A 790 -0.72 21.62 -11.28
N LEU A 791 -1.86 22.04 -11.84
CA LEU A 791 -1.91 23.23 -12.70
C LEU A 791 -1.53 24.50 -11.93
N ARG A 792 -1.96 24.61 -10.67
CA ARG A 792 -1.70 25.76 -9.80
C ARG A 792 -0.20 25.90 -9.52
N VAL A 793 0.45 24.80 -9.13
CA VAL A 793 1.89 24.76 -8.83
C VAL A 793 2.75 24.96 -10.08
N HIS A 794 2.40 24.33 -11.20
CA HIS A 794 3.14 24.51 -12.45
C HIS A 794 3.06 25.96 -12.95
N LEU A 795 1.86 26.55 -12.98
CA LEU A 795 1.67 27.93 -13.41
C LEU A 795 2.38 28.92 -12.48
N GLN A 796 2.35 28.71 -11.16
CA GLN A 796 3.14 29.49 -10.21
C GLN A 796 4.65 29.38 -10.48
N ALA A 797 5.18 28.18 -10.68
CA ALA A 797 6.61 27.98 -10.92
C ALA A 797 7.10 28.57 -12.24
N LEU A 798 6.21 28.66 -13.23
CA LEU A 798 6.43 29.39 -14.46
C LEU A 798 6.39 30.93 -14.25
N GLY A 799 6.04 31.40 -13.06
CA GLY A 799 5.94 32.83 -12.72
C GLY A 799 4.56 33.44 -13.01
N HIS A 800 3.57 32.61 -13.34
CA HIS A 800 2.25 33.03 -13.77
C HIS A 800 1.18 32.41 -12.87
N ALA A 801 1.11 32.85 -11.62
CA ALA A 801 0.12 32.34 -10.67
C ALA A 801 -1.31 32.58 -11.16
N ILE A 802 -2.21 31.64 -10.85
CA ILE A 802 -3.63 31.75 -11.21
C ILE A 802 -4.26 32.92 -10.47
N VAL A 803 -5.04 33.73 -11.18
CA VAL A 803 -5.73 34.89 -10.60
C VAL A 803 -6.66 34.43 -9.48
N GLY A 804 -6.50 35.08 -8.33
CA GLY A 804 -7.24 34.76 -7.12
C GLY A 804 -6.76 33.50 -6.42
N ASP A 805 -5.59 32.91 -6.70
CA ASP A 805 -5.07 31.79 -5.91
C ASP A 805 -4.36 32.28 -4.63
N LEU A 806 -5.07 32.42 -3.51
CA LEU A 806 -4.44 32.85 -2.24
C LEU A 806 -3.33 31.91 -1.71
N GLN A 807 -3.28 30.65 -2.13
CA GLN A 807 -2.27 29.71 -1.63
C GLN A 807 -0.95 29.81 -2.39
N TYR A 808 -1.01 30.09 -3.69
CA TYR A 808 0.16 30.14 -4.57
C TYR A 808 0.33 31.50 -5.29
N GLY A 809 -0.48 32.50 -4.96
CA GLY A 809 -0.57 33.78 -5.68
C GLY A 809 0.52 34.80 -5.37
N SER A 810 1.33 34.60 -4.32
CA SER A 810 2.43 35.49 -3.96
C SER A 810 3.79 34.95 -4.42
N SER A 811 4.70 35.87 -4.76
CA SER A 811 6.09 35.57 -5.16
C SER A 811 6.96 35.05 -4.01
N GLU A 812 6.52 35.22 -2.76
CA GLU A 812 7.09 34.54 -1.59
C GLU A 812 6.12 33.48 -1.08
N PRO A 813 6.58 32.27 -0.69
CA PRO A 813 5.73 31.32 0.03
C PRO A 813 5.29 31.98 1.33
N ILE A 814 3.99 32.31 1.44
CA ILE A 814 3.41 32.90 2.64
C ILE A 814 3.72 31.95 3.80
N SER A 815 4.60 32.36 4.71
CA SER A 815 4.59 31.82 6.07
C SER A 815 3.19 32.10 6.62
N PRO A 816 2.36 31.09 6.93
CA PRO A 816 1.00 31.34 7.35
C PRO A 816 1.02 32.18 8.63
N VAL A 817 0.57 33.43 8.54
CA VAL A 817 0.18 34.22 9.70
C VAL A 817 -0.92 33.41 10.41
N PRO A 818 -0.84 33.19 11.74
CA PRO A 818 -1.63 32.19 12.45
C PRO A 818 -3.09 32.62 12.62
N LEU A 819 -3.89 32.47 11.57
CA LEU A 819 -5.36 32.40 11.66
C LEU A 819 -5.85 30.93 11.69
N ASP A 820 -4.93 29.97 11.65
CA ASP A 820 -5.22 28.54 11.64
C ASP A 820 -5.61 27.97 13.01
N ARG A 821 -5.39 28.67 14.12
CA ARG A 821 -5.73 28.11 15.44
C ARG A 821 -7.22 27.80 15.60
N VAL A 822 -8.10 28.53 14.91
CA VAL A 822 -9.56 28.35 15.00
C VAL A 822 -10.05 27.27 14.03
N LEU A 823 -9.59 27.26 12.77
CA LEU A 823 -9.98 26.24 11.78
C LEU A 823 -9.28 24.89 12.01
N SER A 824 -8.03 24.89 12.48
CA SER A 824 -7.28 23.68 12.86
C SER A 824 -7.85 23.00 14.12
N ALA A 825 -8.52 23.75 15.00
CA ALA A 825 -9.30 23.18 16.10
C ALA A 825 -10.58 22.48 15.61
N MET A 826 -11.11 22.87 14.43
CA MET A 826 -12.28 22.24 13.81
C MET A 826 -11.91 21.09 12.86
N SER A 827 -10.73 21.13 12.22
CA SER A 827 -10.34 20.21 11.13
C SER A 827 -9.63 18.93 11.59
N ARG A 828 -8.86 18.96 12.68
CA ARG A 828 -8.02 17.80 13.10
C ARG A 828 -8.80 16.60 13.64
N ALA A 829 -10.09 16.78 13.95
CA ALA A 829 -10.93 15.71 14.46
C ALA A 829 -11.48 14.77 13.36
N HIS A 830 -11.21 15.03 12.07
CA HIS A 830 -11.84 14.35 10.92
C HIS A 830 -10.96 13.36 10.13
N GLU A 831 -9.66 13.27 10.39
CA GLU A 831 -8.78 12.30 9.68
C GLU A 831 -8.89 10.85 10.21
N LEU A 832 -9.78 10.61 11.17
CA LEU A 832 -10.07 9.29 11.70
C LEU A 832 -11.39 8.81 11.12
N HIS A 833 -11.40 7.56 10.63
CA HIS A 833 -12.57 6.95 9.99
C HIS A 833 -13.85 7.21 10.80
N VAL A 834 -14.71 8.09 10.29
CA VAL A 834 -16.09 8.23 10.75
C VAL A 834 -16.83 6.99 10.28
N GLU A 835 -17.02 6.02 11.15
CA GLU A 835 -18.09 5.04 11.02
C GLU A 835 -19.35 5.74 11.56
N GLU A 836 -20.16 6.35 10.68
CA GLU A 836 -21.54 6.68 11.03
C GLU A 836 -22.26 5.33 11.21
N SER A 837 -22.42 4.89 12.47
CA SER A 837 -23.36 3.83 12.77
C SER A 837 -24.75 4.39 12.49
N ALA A 838 -25.59 3.63 11.79
CA ALA A 838 -26.98 4.02 11.53
C ALA A 838 -27.86 3.96 12.80
N ASP A 839 -27.28 3.64 13.97
CA ASP A 839 -27.98 3.29 15.21
C ASP A 839 -27.61 4.17 16.42
N ASP A 840 -26.71 5.15 16.30
CA ASP A 840 -26.30 6.00 17.44
C ASP A 840 -27.28 7.17 17.65
N VAL A 841 -28.37 6.92 18.39
CA VAL A 841 -29.22 8.00 18.91
C VAL A 841 -28.46 8.73 20.02
N ILE A 842 -27.85 9.88 19.68
CA ILE A 842 -27.25 10.79 20.67
C ILE A 842 -28.38 11.39 21.52
N ASP A 843 -28.28 11.29 22.85
CA ASP A 843 -29.29 11.83 23.76
C ASP A 843 -29.34 13.37 23.63
N VAL A 844 -30.55 13.96 23.73
CA VAL A 844 -30.77 15.41 23.77
C VAL A 844 -29.85 16.09 24.79
N LYS A 845 -29.64 15.48 25.96
CA LYS A 845 -28.74 16.00 26.99
C LYS A 845 -27.28 16.00 26.57
N GLU A 846 -26.84 14.96 25.87
CA GLU A 846 -25.47 14.87 25.34
C GLU A 846 -25.26 15.88 24.21
N ALA A 847 -26.27 16.12 23.38
CA ALA A 847 -26.25 17.12 22.33
C ALA A 847 -26.21 18.56 22.89
N GLU A 848 -27.01 18.85 23.92
CA GLU A 848 -26.98 20.12 24.64
C GLU A 848 -25.63 20.36 25.32
N ALA A 849 -25.09 19.32 25.98
CA ALA A 849 -23.76 19.36 26.59
C ALA A 849 -22.68 19.63 25.54
N ALA A 850 -22.68 18.92 24.41
CA ALA A 850 -21.72 19.12 23.32
C ALA A 850 -21.82 20.53 22.70
N LYS A 851 -23.03 21.09 22.61
CA LYS A 851 -23.26 22.47 22.14
C LYS A 851 -22.68 23.51 23.10
N SER A 852 -22.79 23.29 24.41
CA SER A 852 -22.29 24.22 25.44
C SER A 852 -20.77 24.41 25.43
N VAL A 853 -20.03 23.38 24.99
CA VAL A 853 -18.56 23.40 24.84
C VAL A 853 -18.11 23.59 23.39
N CYS A 854 -19.00 24.04 22.51
CA CYS A 854 -18.65 24.34 21.13
C CYS A 854 -18.12 25.76 21.02
N ALA A 855 -16.87 25.92 20.56
CA ALA A 855 -16.24 27.23 20.37
C ALA A 855 -17.06 28.17 19.45
N ALA A 856 -17.65 27.64 18.36
CA ALA A 856 -18.46 28.45 17.45
C ALA A 856 -19.77 28.96 18.12
N CYS A 857 -20.40 28.15 18.98
CA CYS A 857 -21.60 28.57 19.72
C CYS A 857 -21.28 29.54 20.86
N ARG A 858 -20.18 29.29 21.59
CA ARG A 858 -19.82 30.01 22.81
C ARG A 858 -19.06 31.31 22.54
N ASP A 859 -18.10 31.28 21.63
CA ASP A 859 -17.18 32.40 21.37
C ASP A 859 -17.62 33.27 20.20
N MET A 860 -18.25 32.65 19.19
CA MET A 860 -18.60 33.33 17.94
C MET A 860 -20.10 33.60 17.82
N HIS A 861 -20.90 33.22 18.83
CA HIS A 861 -22.36 33.35 18.83
C HIS A 861 -23.00 32.86 17.52
N SER A 862 -22.54 31.72 16.98
CA SER A 862 -22.96 31.13 15.69
C SER A 862 -22.67 31.96 14.42
N ALA A 863 -22.04 33.12 14.53
CA ALA A 863 -21.66 33.96 13.39
C ALA A 863 -20.22 33.66 12.95
N PHE A 864 -20.04 33.29 11.68
CA PHE A 864 -18.70 33.16 11.09
C PHE A 864 -17.99 34.51 11.07
N THR A 865 -16.68 34.54 11.34
CA THR A 865 -15.88 35.76 11.17
C THR A 865 -15.87 36.20 9.70
N SER A 866 -15.65 37.49 9.46
CA SER A 866 -15.43 38.02 8.10
C SER A 866 -14.32 37.25 7.35
N ALA A 867 -13.26 36.81 8.04
CA ALA A 867 -12.20 36.00 7.45
C ALA A 867 -12.65 34.59 7.02
N GLN A 868 -13.51 33.93 7.81
CA GLN A 868 -14.09 32.62 7.45
C GLN A 868 -15.11 32.74 6.32
N LEU A 869 -15.87 33.83 6.28
CA LEU A 869 -16.75 34.17 5.16
C LEU A 869 -15.93 34.47 3.89
N LEU A 870 -14.80 35.17 4.01
CA LEU A 870 -13.87 35.44 2.91
C LEU A 870 -13.20 34.16 2.38
N GLN A 871 -12.77 33.22 3.25
CA GLN A 871 -12.22 31.92 2.84
C GLN A 871 -13.28 30.95 2.27
N GLY A 872 -14.52 31.02 2.76
CA GLY A 872 -15.69 30.34 2.20
C GLY A 872 -16.11 30.90 0.84
N GLY A 873 -15.84 32.20 0.63
CA GLY A 873 -16.07 32.99 -0.58
C GLY A 873 -15.01 32.90 -1.68
N HIS A 874 -13.86 32.30 -1.36
CA HIS A 874 -12.66 32.43 -2.18
C HIS A 874 -12.66 31.51 -3.41
N SER A 875 -12.81 32.10 -4.60
CA SER A 875 -12.73 31.41 -5.88
C SER A 875 -11.42 31.70 -6.61
N ILE A 876 -10.86 30.67 -7.26
CA ILE A 876 -9.75 30.85 -8.21
C ILE A 876 -10.31 30.92 -9.63
N GLN A 877 -9.64 31.65 -10.53
CA GLN A 877 -9.98 31.67 -11.96
C GLN A 877 -9.38 30.47 -12.69
N LEU A 878 -9.81 29.27 -12.26
CA LEU A 878 -9.49 27.97 -12.88
C LEU A 878 -10.78 27.16 -13.06
N HIS A 879 -11.01 26.70 -14.29
CA HIS A 879 -12.24 26.03 -14.68
C HIS A 879 -11.95 24.78 -15.51
N ALA A 880 -12.45 23.62 -15.09
CA ALA A 880 -12.45 22.39 -15.86
C ALA A 880 -13.51 22.52 -16.97
N TRP A 881 -13.09 22.73 -18.21
CA TRP A 881 -14.02 23.14 -19.26
C TRP A 881 -14.53 21.95 -20.08
N LYS A 882 -13.62 21.13 -20.60
CA LYS A 882 -13.95 20.19 -21.67
C LYS A 882 -13.13 18.91 -21.60
N TYR A 883 -13.78 17.75 -21.63
CA TYR A 883 -13.15 16.44 -21.66
C TYR A 883 -13.47 15.71 -22.96
N LYS A 884 -12.43 15.17 -23.61
CA LYS A 884 -12.56 14.29 -24.77
C LYS A 884 -12.10 12.89 -24.41
N MET A 885 -12.88 11.89 -24.74
CA MET A 885 -12.53 10.49 -24.48
C MET A 885 -13.14 9.56 -25.53
N SER A 886 -12.41 8.50 -25.85
CA SER A 886 -12.88 7.42 -26.71
C SER A 886 -13.08 6.18 -25.85
N ILE A 887 -14.27 5.62 -25.85
CA ILE A 887 -14.60 4.35 -25.19
C ILE A 887 -14.26 3.24 -26.18
N LEU A 888 -13.42 2.28 -25.78
CA LEU A 888 -12.79 1.31 -26.68
C LEU A 888 -13.17 -0.13 -26.32
N GLU A 889 -13.55 -0.95 -27.30
CA GLU A 889 -13.66 -2.41 -27.15
C GLU A 889 -12.28 -3.04 -27.39
N ARG A 890 -11.78 -3.76 -26.38
CA ARG A 890 -10.52 -4.51 -26.46
C ARG A 890 -10.81 -6.01 -26.36
N LYS A 891 -10.68 -6.73 -27.47
CA LYS A 891 -10.97 -8.18 -27.55
C LYS A 891 -9.74 -9.05 -27.26
N SER A 892 -8.53 -8.55 -27.52
CA SER A 892 -7.23 -9.19 -27.25
C SER A 892 -6.12 -8.12 -27.24
N SER A 893 -4.90 -8.44 -26.79
CA SER A 893 -3.75 -7.51 -26.80
C SER A 893 -3.17 -7.23 -28.20
N ASN A 894 -3.56 -8.01 -29.22
CA ASN A 894 -3.07 -7.89 -30.59
C ASN A 894 -4.09 -7.29 -31.58
N ASP A 895 -5.34 -7.07 -31.19
CA ASP A 895 -6.34 -6.43 -32.04
C ASP A 895 -6.31 -4.90 -31.89
N GLU A 896 -6.42 -4.18 -33.00
CA GLU A 896 -6.64 -2.74 -32.95
C GLU A 896 -7.90 -2.43 -32.13
N PRO A 897 -7.80 -1.54 -31.12
CA PRO A 897 -8.93 -1.23 -30.26
C PRO A 897 -10.04 -0.58 -31.08
N LYS A 898 -11.22 -1.22 -31.08
CA LYS A 898 -12.38 -0.70 -31.80
C LYS A 898 -13.02 0.40 -30.96
N VAL A 899 -13.18 1.60 -31.51
CA VAL A 899 -13.93 2.67 -30.85
C VAL A 899 -15.41 2.28 -30.77
N LEU A 900 -15.93 2.14 -29.54
CA LEU A 900 -17.34 1.91 -29.26
C LEU A 900 -18.14 3.21 -29.26
N GLN A 901 -17.56 4.28 -28.73
CA GLN A 901 -18.18 5.60 -28.67
C GLN A 901 -17.15 6.68 -28.36
N ASP A 902 -17.15 7.78 -29.11
CA ASP A 902 -16.44 9.00 -28.74
C ASP A 902 -17.37 9.91 -27.91
N LEU A 903 -16.84 10.45 -26.83
CA LEU A 903 -17.50 11.44 -25.99
C LEU A 903 -16.75 12.77 -26.04
N ASP A 904 -17.48 13.81 -26.39
CA ASP A 904 -17.03 15.20 -26.33
C ASP A 904 -17.88 15.96 -25.32
N LEU A 905 -17.37 16.07 -24.09
CA LEU A 905 -18.10 16.58 -22.93
C LEU A 905 -17.63 17.99 -22.60
N SER A 906 -18.54 18.93 -22.41
CA SER A 906 -18.22 20.30 -22.01
C SER A 906 -19.25 20.88 -21.07
N VAL A 907 -18.84 21.86 -20.27
CA VAL A 907 -19.73 22.71 -19.48
C VAL A 907 -19.57 24.17 -19.91
N ASP A 908 -20.50 25.02 -19.50
CA ASP A 908 -20.46 26.45 -19.82
C ASP A 908 -19.24 27.13 -19.21
N LEU A 909 -18.65 28.05 -19.97
CA LEU A 909 -17.54 28.87 -19.51
C LEU A 909 -18.02 29.86 -18.45
N PRO A 910 -17.21 30.11 -17.40
CA PRO A 910 -17.50 31.15 -16.43
C PRO A 910 -17.39 32.54 -17.08
N GLY A 911 -18.07 33.55 -16.51
CA GLY A 911 -18.13 34.90 -17.08
C GLY A 911 -16.76 35.54 -17.36
N TRP A 912 -15.76 35.26 -16.52
CA TRP A 912 -14.39 35.75 -16.70
C TRP A 912 -13.65 35.12 -17.90
N ALA A 913 -14.16 34.00 -18.45
CA ALA A 913 -13.65 33.33 -19.65
C ALA A 913 -14.60 33.45 -20.85
N ALA A 914 -15.73 34.16 -20.72
CA ALA A 914 -16.80 34.22 -21.73
C ALA A 914 -16.43 35.01 -23.00
N THR A 915 -15.27 35.70 -23.00
CA THR A 915 -14.74 36.44 -24.14
C THR A 915 -14.09 35.55 -25.21
N LEU A 916 -13.97 34.24 -24.97
CA LEU A 916 -13.57 33.27 -25.99
C LEU A 916 -14.68 33.16 -27.05
N PRO A 917 -14.39 33.43 -28.34
CA PRO A 917 -15.39 33.27 -29.40
C PRO A 917 -15.95 31.85 -29.39
N HIS A 918 -17.28 31.70 -29.36
CA HIS A 918 -17.97 30.41 -29.50
C HIS A 918 -17.55 29.62 -30.76
N THR A 919 -16.95 30.30 -31.73
CA THR A 919 -16.44 29.77 -33.00
C THR A 919 -14.99 29.30 -32.95
N THR A 920 -14.26 29.49 -31.84
CA THR A 920 -12.87 29.04 -31.72
C THR A 920 -12.87 27.52 -31.72
N LYS A 921 -12.73 26.93 -32.91
CA LYS A 921 -12.41 25.51 -33.07
C LYS A 921 -11.01 25.31 -32.52
N ILE A 922 -10.94 25.08 -31.22
CA ILE A 922 -9.72 24.67 -30.52
C ILE A 922 -9.42 23.23 -30.99
N ASN A 923 -8.81 23.15 -32.18
CA ASN A 923 -8.40 21.92 -32.85
C ASN A 923 -7.10 21.43 -32.20
N TRP A 924 -7.24 20.81 -31.03
CA TRP A 924 -6.14 20.20 -30.28
C TRP A 924 -5.86 18.74 -30.65
N LEU A 925 -6.64 18.17 -31.58
CA LEU A 925 -6.55 16.77 -32.02
C LEU A 925 -5.20 16.43 -32.61
#